data_AF-A0AAD5K5I7-F1
#
_entry.id   AF-A0AAD5K5I7-F1
#
_cell.length_a   1.000
_cell.length_b   1.000
_cell.length_c   1.000
_cell.angle_alpha   90.00
_cell.angle_beta   90.00
_cell.angle_gamma   90.00
#
_symmetry.space_group_name_H-M   'P 1'
#
loop_
_entity.id
_entity.type
_entity.pdbx_description
1 polymer ?
#
loop_
_entity_poly.entity_id
_entity_poly.type
_entity_poly.pdbx_seq_one_letter_code
_entity_poly.pdbx_strand_id
1 'polypeptide(L)'
;MMLEGQKPESKMECSTDNKSTDLHSAIELLLNELSATTVIEDCQDDLLEVAVKIASASHSYKKVIDLLESCANTWAKKGRTNKELKVALYMTKYAPKHPTGYYRAGSLLSLQGYQNQAIKIINQSLTSVSSDNHDYALLQQKRDYLTARLQRYIDFITACPYDIVTIIINKLSEDDIYECTRVTRSWRQQFLQLYAKKSIRVDQHPFARQITNPASYRLLPLMYQYIQELILYADPELIQKCLALFQHHGSCSLQSLEIRVSMTFMVYRNKERPLDICKDIENILTCVGSTLTNLELVGIETAIPPLVLILSTCRNLNYIRIAISTIESSWFSGLLDSEDETSLKRIELSGYRNMDMPAKALDKLLCRSPALNHLDLNGYKCNNDILESIEKHCTNLSKLILNRHRLDTIPDYNDKKSFIGIGTLEVLIIAGSIYPSALKRLLEKHGSSLKNFILAPDDHEGDNITTTSIQEWNIPLLPENVFLSSLQKFHVDAGKSAVAYRIIEELLCHCPDLMELELYSFKNGLSDKSINAIERMHRLEAIVINNVPILNTPSTSRLPRILQYLPSLTRVYINGCSGLTDDVLKEIAQIQTLEILYIYGRSYTDETSESGLYEFTQQLAILAKLTNVTINNILYLTDTSVRNLAASDSLKEVTCPHIWISQETAALFHRKGIYRN
;
A
#
# COMPACT_ATOMS: atom_id res chain seq x y z
N MET A 1 -16.74 51.18 78.65
CA MET A 1 -15.82 50.96 77.52
C MET A 1 -16.30 51.87 76.41
N MET A 2 -15.78 53.11 76.31
CA MET A 2 -14.51 53.46 75.63
C MET A 2 -14.47 52.85 74.22
N LEU A 3 -14.32 53.56 73.10
CA LEU A 3 -13.95 54.94 72.74
C LEU A 3 -14.40 55.10 71.27
N GLU A 4 -15.16 56.13 70.89
CA GLU A 4 -14.71 57.38 70.23
C GLU A 4 -14.41 57.30 68.71
N GLY A 5 -14.90 58.31 67.98
CA GLY A 5 -14.46 58.62 66.62
C GLY A 5 -15.46 59.43 65.78
N GLN A 6 -15.66 60.71 66.11
CA GLN A 6 -16.51 61.68 65.40
C GLN A 6 -15.92 62.19 64.06
N LYS A 7 -16.82 62.38 63.06
CA LYS A 7 -16.93 63.48 62.05
C LYS A 7 -15.77 63.73 61.03
N PRO A 8 -15.97 64.46 59.91
CA PRO A 8 -17.16 65.22 59.48
C PRO A 8 -17.67 64.95 58.04
N GLU A 9 -18.91 65.40 57.80
CA GLU A 9 -19.45 65.70 56.48
C GLU A 9 -18.66 66.83 55.81
N SER A 10 -18.21 66.62 54.58
CA SER A 10 -17.90 67.69 53.62
C SER A 10 -18.55 67.35 52.28
N LYS A 11 -19.53 68.18 51.91
CA LYS A 11 -20.06 68.24 50.54
C LYS A 11 -18.92 68.66 49.62
N MET A 12 -18.58 67.80 48.66
CA MET A 12 -17.73 68.16 47.53
C MET A 12 -18.50 67.79 46.27
N GLU A 13 -19.21 68.76 45.71
CA GLU A 13 -19.71 68.71 44.33
C GLU A 13 -18.48 68.63 43.42
N CYS A 14 -18.20 67.42 42.93
CA CYS A 14 -17.18 67.19 41.92
C CYS A 14 -17.89 67.17 40.56
N SER A 15 -17.59 68.14 39.71
CA SER A 15 -18.17 68.26 38.37
C SER A 15 -17.89 67.01 37.54
N THR A 16 -18.95 66.25 37.26
CA THR A 16 -18.91 65.04 36.42
C THR A 16 -18.85 65.34 34.92
N ASP A 17 -18.93 66.61 34.53
CA ASP A 17 -19.09 66.98 33.12
C ASP A 17 -17.80 66.94 32.29
N ASN A 18 -16.60 66.93 32.91
CA ASN A 18 -15.33 66.88 32.16
C ASN A 18 -14.76 65.46 31.93
N LYS A 19 -15.22 64.42 32.65
CA LYS A 19 -14.74 63.04 32.42
C LYS A 19 -15.50 62.32 31.29
N SER A 20 -16.72 62.74 31.00
CA SER A 20 -17.56 62.20 29.92
C SER A 20 -17.01 62.56 28.53
N THR A 21 -16.55 63.80 28.38
CA THR A 21 -15.97 64.34 27.14
C THR A 21 -14.62 63.71 26.79
N ASP A 22 -13.78 63.39 27.77
CA ASP A 22 -12.50 62.70 27.55
C ASP A 22 -12.70 61.24 27.13
N LEU A 23 -13.65 60.53 27.74
CA LEU A 23 -13.96 59.15 27.36
C LEU A 23 -14.58 59.09 25.95
N HIS A 24 -15.49 60.00 25.62
CA HIS A 24 -16.07 60.08 24.29
C HIS A 24 -15.02 60.38 23.22
N SER A 25 -14.09 61.29 23.50
CA SER A 25 -12.99 61.64 22.60
C SER A 25 -11.99 60.48 22.44
N ALA A 26 -11.67 59.75 23.50
CA ALA A 26 -10.81 58.56 23.44
C ALA A 26 -11.46 57.41 22.64
N ILE A 27 -12.78 57.24 22.78
CA ILE A 27 -13.55 56.25 22.00
C ILE A 27 -13.62 56.64 20.52
N GLU A 28 -13.83 57.92 20.21
CA GLU A 28 -13.78 58.47 18.84
C GLU A 28 -12.41 58.20 18.20
N LEU A 29 -11.32 58.43 18.94
CA LEU A 29 -9.95 58.23 18.44
C LEU A 29 -9.65 56.76 18.16
N LEU A 30 -10.04 55.85 19.07
CA LEU A 30 -9.94 54.40 18.89
C LEU A 30 -10.76 53.89 17.71
N LEU A 31 -12.00 54.36 17.54
CA LEU A 31 -12.85 53.97 16.42
C LEU A 31 -12.30 54.48 15.08
N ASN A 32 -11.74 55.69 15.06
CA ASN A 32 -11.12 56.25 13.88
C ASN A 32 -9.83 55.50 13.51
N GLU A 33 -8.98 55.14 14.47
CA GLU A 33 -7.79 54.30 14.24
C GLU A 33 -8.15 52.90 13.74
N LEU A 34 -9.17 52.26 14.31
CA LEU A 34 -9.68 50.96 13.87
C LEU A 34 -10.28 51.01 12.45
N SER A 35 -10.84 52.16 12.04
CA SER A 35 -11.39 52.37 10.70
C SER A 35 -10.34 52.72 9.64
N ALA A 36 -9.26 53.40 10.04
CA ALA A 36 -8.21 53.91 9.16
C ALA A 36 -7.09 52.91 8.92
N THR A 37 -6.92 51.93 9.79
CA THR A 37 -5.85 50.94 9.67
C THR A 37 -6.30 49.73 8.84
N THR A 38 -5.47 49.36 7.87
CA THR A 38 -5.46 48.04 7.20
C THR A 38 -5.13 46.88 8.18
N VAL A 39 -5.25 47.09 9.50
CA VAL A 39 -4.88 46.17 10.59
C VAL A 39 -6.02 45.21 10.96
N ILE A 40 -7.19 45.31 10.32
CA ILE A 40 -8.26 44.31 10.47
C ILE A 40 -7.83 42.92 9.97
N GLU A 41 -6.74 42.82 9.21
CA GLU A 41 -6.26 41.56 8.63
C GLU A 41 -5.92 40.47 9.66
N ASP A 42 -5.48 40.86 10.87
CA ASP A 42 -5.09 39.96 11.96
C ASP A 42 -5.81 40.21 13.29
N CYS A 43 -6.89 40.99 13.30
CA CYS A 43 -7.63 41.27 14.53
C CYS A 43 -8.07 39.98 15.23
N GLN A 44 -7.46 39.73 16.40
CA GLN A 44 -7.86 38.68 17.35
C GLN A 44 -9.31 38.92 17.77
N ASP A 45 -10.04 37.82 17.98
CA ASP A 45 -11.46 37.83 18.36
C ASP A 45 -11.77 38.76 19.56
N ASP A 46 -10.80 38.93 20.45
CA ASP A 46 -10.89 39.75 21.66
C ASP A 46 -10.97 41.25 21.36
N LEU A 47 -10.25 41.75 20.34
CA LEU A 47 -10.26 43.17 19.98
C LEU A 47 -11.58 43.59 19.35
N LEU A 48 -12.18 42.70 18.54
CA LEU A 48 -13.50 42.94 17.95
C LEU A 48 -14.57 42.97 19.05
N GLU A 49 -14.50 42.05 20.02
CA GLU A 49 -15.42 42.04 21.16
C GLU A 49 -15.28 43.30 22.03
N VAL A 50 -14.04 43.76 22.28
CA VAL A 50 -13.76 44.99 23.03
C VAL A 50 -14.27 46.22 22.29
N ALA A 51 -13.97 46.36 21.00
CA ALA A 51 -14.43 47.49 20.18
C ALA A 51 -15.97 47.59 20.16
N VAL A 52 -16.65 46.45 20.05
CA VAL A 52 -18.12 46.40 20.05
C VAL A 52 -18.71 46.71 21.43
N LYS A 53 -18.10 46.22 22.52
CA LYS A 53 -18.52 46.58 23.89
C LYS A 53 -18.37 48.09 24.13
N ILE A 54 -17.23 48.67 23.76
CA ILE A 54 -16.96 50.10 23.90
C ILE A 54 -17.97 50.93 23.12
N ALA A 55 -18.24 50.56 21.88
CA ALA A 55 -19.14 51.34 21.03
C ALA A 55 -20.63 51.13 21.34
N SER A 56 -21.00 50.00 21.98
CA SER A 56 -22.32 49.81 22.57
C SER A 56 -22.55 50.71 23.80
N ALA A 57 -21.49 50.98 24.57
CA ALA A 57 -21.56 51.89 25.73
C ALA A 57 -21.69 53.37 25.32
N SER A 58 -21.19 53.76 24.15
CA SER A 58 -21.26 55.13 23.64
C SER A 58 -22.59 55.50 22.95
N HIS A 59 -23.58 54.59 22.94
CA HIS A 59 -24.90 54.76 22.30
C HIS A 59 -24.85 55.10 20.79
N SER A 60 -23.68 54.98 20.14
CA SER A 60 -23.49 55.29 18.72
C SER A 60 -23.63 54.03 17.87
N TYR A 61 -24.82 53.42 17.91
CA TYR A 61 -25.14 52.15 17.22
C TYR A 61 -24.81 52.17 15.72
N LYS A 62 -24.95 53.33 15.06
CA LYS A 62 -24.63 53.49 13.65
C LYS A 62 -23.16 53.21 13.35
N LYS A 63 -22.24 53.78 14.13
CA LYS A 63 -20.78 53.57 13.95
C LYS A 63 -20.38 52.11 14.20
N VAL A 64 -21.04 51.43 15.14
CA VAL A 64 -20.82 50.00 15.41
C VAL A 64 -21.19 49.16 14.21
N ILE A 65 -22.34 49.46 13.60
CA ILE A 65 -22.84 48.74 12.44
C ILE A 65 -21.93 48.98 11.24
N ASP A 66 -21.53 50.23 10.97
CA ASP A 66 -20.64 50.57 9.87
C ASP A 66 -19.28 49.85 9.99
N LEU A 67 -18.71 49.78 11.20
CA LEU A 67 -17.45 49.07 11.47
C LEU A 67 -17.61 47.56 11.26
N LEU A 68 -18.66 46.95 11.84
CA LEU A 68 -18.92 45.51 11.69
C LEU A 68 -19.23 45.15 10.24
N GLU A 69 -19.91 46.02 9.50
CA GLU A 69 -20.21 45.85 8.08
C GLU A 69 -18.93 45.91 7.23
N SER A 70 -18.05 46.89 7.49
CA SER A 70 -16.73 46.96 6.85
C SER A 70 -15.88 45.70 7.13
N CYS A 71 -15.88 45.23 8.38
CA CYS A 71 -15.20 44.01 8.80
C CYS A 71 -15.78 42.78 8.09
N ALA A 72 -17.10 42.62 8.08
CA ALA A 72 -17.77 41.52 7.41
C ALA A 72 -17.49 41.53 5.90
N ASN A 73 -17.52 42.68 5.23
CA ASN A 73 -17.17 42.82 3.82
C ASN A 73 -15.72 42.45 3.52
N THR A 74 -14.80 42.76 4.43
CA THR A 74 -13.39 42.38 4.30
C THR A 74 -13.22 40.86 4.40
N TRP A 75 -13.89 40.20 5.34
CA TRP A 75 -13.84 38.74 5.46
C TRP A 75 -14.54 38.03 4.29
N ALA A 76 -15.63 38.60 3.77
CA ALA A 76 -16.32 38.13 2.58
C ALA A 76 -15.37 38.12 1.36
N LYS A 77 -14.67 39.24 1.12
CA LYS A 77 -13.67 39.36 0.03
C LYS A 77 -12.53 38.34 0.14
N LYS A 78 -12.19 37.91 1.36
CA LYS A 78 -11.17 36.88 1.64
C LYS A 78 -11.71 35.44 1.64
N GLY A 79 -13.01 35.22 1.38
CA GLY A 79 -13.62 33.90 1.39
C GLY A 79 -13.67 33.22 2.77
N ARG A 80 -13.53 33.98 3.87
CA ARG A 80 -13.50 33.44 5.25
C ARG A 80 -14.90 33.44 5.87
N THR A 81 -15.77 32.59 5.35
CA THR A 81 -17.22 32.53 5.70
C THR A 81 -17.52 32.37 7.18
N ASN A 82 -16.73 31.57 7.92
CA ASN A 82 -16.92 31.38 9.37
C ASN A 82 -16.65 32.66 10.18
N LYS A 83 -15.61 33.42 9.80
CA LYS A 83 -15.30 34.70 10.46
C LYS A 83 -16.37 35.74 10.15
N GLU A 84 -16.82 35.80 8.91
CA GLU A 84 -17.92 36.69 8.51
C GLU A 84 -19.22 36.36 9.26
N LEU A 85 -19.55 35.07 9.41
CA LEU A 85 -20.74 34.65 10.16
C LEU A 85 -20.66 35.10 11.62
N LYS A 86 -19.48 34.99 12.24
CA LYS A 86 -19.26 35.45 13.62
C LYS A 86 -19.50 36.96 13.75
N VAL A 87 -18.99 37.77 12.82
CA VAL A 87 -19.24 39.22 12.76
C VAL A 87 -20.74 39.51 12.60
N ALA A 88 -21.43 38.81 11.70
CA ALA A 88 -22.86 38.98 11.51
C ALA A 88 -23.67 38.64 12.78
N LEU A 89 -23.27 37.58 13.51
CA LEU A 89 -23.87 37.24 14.80
C LEU A 89 -23.60 38.32 15.86
N TYR A 90 -22.42 38.93 15.88
CA TYR A 90 -22.17 40.10 16.74
C TYR A 90 -23.09 41.26 16.37
N MET A 91 -23.31 41.55 15.09
CA MET A 91 -24.29 42.58 14.68
C MET A 91 -25.69 42.29 15.24
N THR A 92 -26.15 41.02 15.23
CA THR A 92 -27.45 40.66 15.83
C THR A 92 -27.50 40.85 17.34
N LYS A 93 -26.38 40.59 18.04
CA LYS A 93 -26.29 40.68 19.50
C LYS A 93 -26.26 42.13 19.99
N TYR A 94 -25.50 42.98 19.31
CA TYR A 94 -25.22 44.35 19.75
C TYR A 94 -26.09 45.42 19.07
N ALA A 95 -26.71 45.08 17.93
CA ALA A 95 -27.71 45.91 17.27
C ALA A 95 -28.98 45.10 16.94
N PRO A 96 -29.70 44.57 17.95
CA PRO A 96 -30.81 43.62 17.74
C PRO A 96 -32.03 44.22 17.02
N LYS A 97 -32.14 45.56 16.96
CA LYS A 97 -33.19 46.26 16.22
C LYS A 97 -32.80 46.58 14.78
N HIS A 98 -31.56 46.26 14.36
CA HIS A 98 -31.07 46.53 13.01
C HIS A 98 -31.12 45.25 12.14
N PRO A 99 -31.73 45.31 10.95
CA PRO A 99 -31.97 44.13 10.12
C PRO A 99 -30.71 43.52 9.49
N THR A 100 -29.68 44.33 9.19
CA THR A 100 -28.46 43.91 8.46
C THR A 100 -27.76 42.69 9.04
N GLY A 101 -27.57 42.65 10.37
CA GLY A 101 -26.90 41.52 11.02
C GLY A 101 -27.63 40.20 10.83
N TYR A 102 -28.95 40.22 10.98
CA TYR A 102 -29.79 39.03 10.80
C TYR A 102 -29.83 38.59 9.34
N TYR A 103 -29.99 39.53 8.41
CA TYR A 103 -30.01 39.24 6.99
C TYR A 103 -28.70 38.58 6.53
N ARG A 104 -27.56 39.11 6.98
CA ARG A 104 -26.22 38.57 6.66
C ARG A 104 -26.02 37.19 7.30
N ALA A 105 -26.30 37.03 8.59
CA ALA A 105 -26.17 35.75 9.29
C ALA A 105 -27.07 34.66 8.66
N GLY A 106 -28.33 34.98 8.39
CA GLY A 106 -29.25 34.07 7.69
C GLY A 106 -28.78 33.71 6.28
N SER A 107 -28.19 34.66 5.55
CA SER A 107 -27.62 34.41 4.22
C SER A 107 -26.42 33.47 4.28
N LEU A 108 -25.49 33.69 5.21
CA LEU A 108 -24.29 32.87 5.38
C LEU A 108 -24.64 31.45 5.85
N LEU A 109 -25.53 31.31 6.83
CA LEU A 109 -26.01 29.98 7.26
C LEU A 109 -26.70 29.22 6.12
N SER A 110 -27.50 29.91 5.30
CA SER A 110 -28.10 29.32 4.11
C SER A 110 -27.06 28.85 3.10
N LEU A 111 -26.01 29.65 2.86
CA LEU A 111 -24.90 29.29 1.96
C LEU A 111 -24.14 28.07 2.48
N GLN A 112 -24.02 27.92 3.81
CA GLN A 112 -23.40 26.76 4.46
C GLN A 112 -24.31 25.52 4.54
N GLY A 113 -25.55 25.59 4.05
CA GLY A 113 -26.51 24.48 4.08
C GLY A 113 -27.33 24.37 5.37
N TYR A 114 -27.12 25.24 6.35
CA TYR A 114 -27.86 25.27 7.63
C TYR A 114 -29.21 25.98 7.51
N GLN A 115 -30.09 25.52 6.61
CA GLN A 115 -31.32 26.22 6.26
C GLN A 115 -32.28 26.45 7.45
N ASN A 116 -32.44 25.45 8.32
CA ASN A 116 -33.28 25.60 9.52
C ASN A 116 -32.75 26.67 10.48
N GLN A 117 -31.43 26.77 10.65
CA GLN A 117 -30.82 27.80 11.50
C GLN A 117 -30.93 29.19 10.86
N ALA A 118 -30.75 29.27 9.53
CA ALA A 118 -30.97 30.50 8.78
C ALA A 118 -32.40 31.03 8.96
N ILE A 119 -33.42 30.16 8.80
CA ILE A 119 -34.82 30.50 9.02
C ILE A 119 -35.05 30.95 10.47
N LYS A 120 -34.46 30.26 11.45
CA LYS A 120 -34.57 30.61 12.87
C LYS A 120 -34.04 32.03 13.15
N ILE A 121 -32.86 32.37 12.63
CA ILE A 121 -32.27 33.72 12.79
C ILE A 121 -33.15 34.79 12.12
N ILE A 122 -33.65 34.53 10.91
CA ILE A 122 -34.52 35.51 10.24
C ILE A 122 -35.87 35.66 10.97
N ASN A 123 -36.46 34.58 11.47
CA ASN A 123 -37.68 34.67 12.28
C ASN A 123 -37.45 35.46 13.58
N GLN A 124 -36.30 35.28 14.22
CA GLN A 124 -35.91 36.10 15.38
C GLN A 124 -35.85 37.59 15.00
N SER A 125 -35.28 37.92 13.83
CA SER A 125 -35.22 39.31 13.35
C SER A 125 -36.59 39.94 13.14
N LEU A 126 -37.56 39.19 12.61
CA LEU A 126 -38.93 39.66 12.39
C LEU A 126 -39.68 39.98 13.70
N THR A 127 -39.24 39.40 14.82
CA THR A 127 -39.75 39.73 16.16
C THR A 127 -39.00 40.89 16.84
N SER A 128 -37.75 41.15 16.45
CA SER A 128 -36.85 42.10 17.13
C SER A 128 -36.73 43.46 16.43
N VAL A 129 -36.92 43.48 15.10
CA VAL A 129 -36.85 44.68 14.25
C VAL A 129 -38.27 45.25 14.09
N SER A 130 -38.41 46.58 14.16
CA SER A 130 -39.71 47.25 13.93
C SER A 130 -40.20 47.03 12.49
N SER A 131 -41.50 46.81 12.31
CA SER A 131 -42.15 46.72 11.00
C SER A 131 -42.02 48.02 10.18
N ASP A 132 -41.80 49.15 10.84
CA ASP A 132 -41.65 50.46 10.19
C ASP A 132 -40.23 50.67 9.62
N ASN A 133 -39.29 49.76 9.91
CA ASN A 133 -37.96 49.83 9.34
C ASN A 133 -38.03 49.58 7.82
N HIS A 134 -37.42 50.45 7.02
CA HIS A 134 -37.40 50.34 5.55
C HIS A 134 -36.92 48.97 5.02
N ASP A 135 -36.07 48.27 5.77
CA ASP A 135 -35.51 46.97 5.42
C ASP A 135 -36.32 45.77 5.97
N TYR A 136 -37.41 46.00 6.71
CA TYR A 136 -38.21 44.90 7.27
C TYR A 136 -38.78 43.97 6.18
N ALA A 137 -39.18 44.56 5.04
CA ALA A 137 -39.64 43.81 3.87
C ALA A 137 -38.57 42.85 3.32
N LEU A 138 -37.28 43.23 3.37
CA LEU A 138 -36.17 42.36 2.94
C LEU A 138 -36.04 41.13 3.84
N LEU A 139 -36.29 41.27 5.15
CA LEU A 139 -36.30 40.14 6.09
C LEU A 139 -37.45 39.17 5.79
N GLN A 140 -38.65 39.69 5.48
CA GLN A 140 -39.79 38.86 5.08
C GLN A 140 -39.51 38.10 3.78
N GLN A 141 -39.01 38.82 2.75
CA GLN A 141 -38.62 38.21 1.48
C GLN A 141 -37.55 37.13 1.69
N LYS A 142 -36.56 37.39 2.56
CA LYS A 142 -35.52 36.40 2.89
C LYS A 142 -36.11 35.17 3.57
N ARG A 143 -37.00 35.33 4.55
CA ARG A 143 -37.69 34.21 5.21
C ARG A 143 -38.43 33.35 4.19
N ASP A 144 -39.20 33.97 3.32
CA ASP A 144 -40.02 33.28 2.34
C ASP A 144 -39.14 32.53 1.33
N TYR A 145 -38.06 33.17 0.87
CA TYR A 145 -37.03 32.53 0.04
C TYR A 145 -36.39 31.32 0.73
N LEU A 146 -35.97 31.45 1.99
CA LEU A 146 -35.36 30.35 2.75
C LEU A 146 -36.34 29.21 2.99
N THR A 147 -37.62 29.52 3.22
CA THR A 147 -38.70 28.54 3.44
C THR A 147 -39.00 27.78 2.16
N ALA A 148 -39.13 28.48 1.02
CA ALA A 148 -39.29 27.87 -0.29
C ALA A 148 -38.07 27.01 -0.67
N ARG A 149 -36.86 27.45 -0.31
CA ARG A 149 -35.62 26.68 -0.51
C ARG A 149 -35.54 25.44 0.37
N LEU A 150 -36.00 25.51 1.62
CA LEU A 150 -36.08 24.34 2.51
C LEU A 150 -37.03 23.27 1.94
N GLN A 151 -38.09 23.68 1.25
CA GLN A 151 -39.01 22.77 0.57
C GLN A 151 -38.42 22.12 -0.69
N ARG A 152 -37.30 22.63 -1.23
CA ARG A 152 -36.59 22.03 -2.35
C ARG A 152 -35.65 20.93 -1.85
N TYR A 153 -36.14 19.70 -1.82
CA TYR A 153 -35.31 18.53 -1.63
C TYR A 153 -34.54 18.23 -2.94
N ILE A 154 -33.21 18.34 -2.92
CA ILE A 154 -32.34 17.94 -4.04
C ILE A 154 -31.54 16.73 -3.59
N ASP A 155 -31.93 15.55 -4.05
CA ASP A 155 -31.10 14.35 -3.95
C ASP A 155 -30.02 14.39 -5.03
N PHE A 156 -28.93 15.11 -4.73
CA PHE A 156 -27.86 15.30 -5.71
C PHE A 156 -27.19 13.97 -6.08
N ILE A 157 -27.18 12.95 -5.22
CA ILE A 157 -26.62 11.64 -5.54
C ILE A 157 -27.42 11.00 -6.67
N THR A 158 -28.75 11.08 -6.62
CA THR A 158 -29.58 10.59 -7.74
C THR A 158 -29.52 11.47 -9.00
N ALA A 159 -29.18 12.75 -8.86
CA ALA A 159 -29.07 13.67 -9.99
C ALA A 159 -27.67 13.70 -10.64
N CYS A 160 -26.63 13.30 -9.92
CA CYS A 160 -25.26 13.30 -10.38
C CYS A 160 -24.97 12.09 -11.30
N PRO A 161 -24.12 12.26 -12.33
CA PRO A 161 -23.61 11.13 -13.10
C PRO A 161 -22.87 10.13 -12.20
N TYR A 162 -22.94 8.85 -12.56
CA TYR A 162 -22.32 7.74 -11.84
C TYR A 162 -20.83 7.96 -11.54
N ASP A 163 -20.08 8.54 -12.47
CA ASP A 163 -18.64 8.80 -12.31
C ASP A 163 -18.36 9.81 -11.19
N ILE A 164 -19.22 10.83 -11.04
CA ILE A 164 -19.09 11.84 -9.99
C ILE A 164 -19.37 11.21 -8.62
N VAL A 165 -20.42 10.39 -8.52
CA VAL A 165 -20.74 9.67 -7.28
C VAL A 165 -19.60 8.70 -6.90
N THR A 166 -18.98 8.05 -7.89
CA THR A 166 -17.81 7.19 -7.68
C THR A 166 -16.63 7.96 -7.09
N ILE A 167 -16.33 9.16 -7.63
CA ILE A 167 -15.27 10.03 -7.09
C ILE A 167 -15.58 10.42 -5.64
N ILE A 168 -16.82 10.76 -5.32
CA ILE A 168 -17.25 11.09 -3.95
C ILE A 168 -17.02 9.91 -3.02
N ILE A 169 -17.53 8.72 -3.38
CA ILE A 169 -17.38 7.50 -2.57
C ILE A 169 -15.90 7.16 -2.34
N ASN A 170 -15.03 7.38 -3.33
CA ASN A 170 -13.59 7.18 -3.19
C ASN A 170 -12.89 8.14 -2.22
N LYS A 171 -13.58 9.21 -1.78
CA LYS A 171 -13.06 10.18 -0.80
C LYS A 171 -13.65 9.99 0.60
N LEU A 172 -14.66 9.15 0.75
CA LEU A 172 -15.34 8.92 2.02
C LEU A 172 -14.69 7.77 2.80
N SER A 173 -14.68 7.89 4.13
CA SER A 173 -14.35 6.75 4.99
C SER A 173 -15.49 5.73 4.97
N GLU A 174 -15.23 4.52 5.47
CA GLU A 174 -16.27 3.48 5.56
C GLU A 174 -17.40 3.87 6.52
N ASP A 175 -17.08 4.58 7.61
CA ASP A 175 -18.07 5.12 8.54
C ASP A 175 -18.95 6.17 7.84
N ASP A 176 -18.35 7.06 7.05
CA ASP A 176 -19.11 8.05 6.27
C ASP A 176 -20.02 7.37 5.25
N ILE A 177 -19.54 6.30 4.60
CA ILE A 177 -20.35 5.51 3.66
C ILE A 177 -21.52 4.85 4.39
N TYR A 178 -21.28 4.26 5.56
CA TYR A 178 -22.33 3.69 6.40
C TYR A 178 -23.37 4.74 6.78
N GLU A 179 -22.96 5.94 7.20
CA GLU A 179 -23.90 7.02 7.50
C GLU A 179 -24.62 7.51 6.24
N CYS A 180 -23.96 7.57 5.07
CA CYS A 180 -24.59 7.87 3.78
C CYS A 180 -25.70 6.86 3.43
N THR A 181 -25.54 5.59 3.80
CA THR A 181 -26.59 4.58 3.60
C THR A 181 -27.85 4.81 4.45
N ARG A 182 -27.79 5.70 5.44
CA ARG A 182 -28.93 6.05 6.31
C ARG A 182 -29.71 7.26 5.82
N VAL A 183 -29.20 7.98 4.82
CA VAL A 183 -29.80 9.21 4.27
C VAL A 183 -31.11 8.90 3.52
N THR A 184 -31.04 8.16 2.42
CA THR A 184 -32.23 7.66 1.68
C THR A 184 -32.03 6.25 1.15
N ARG A 185 -33.12 5.62 0.68
CA ARG A 185 -33.05 4.32 -0.02
C ARG A 185 -32.21 4.40 -1.29
N SER A 186 -32.31 5.50 -2.04
CA SER A 186 -31.56 5.72 -3.27
C SER A 186 -30.07 5.86 -3.00
N TRP A 187 -29.69 6.63 -1.97
CA TRP A 187 -28.30 6.75 -1.51
C TRP A 187 -27.75 5.39 -1.11
N ARG A 188 -28.49 4.65 -0.27
CA ARG A 188 -28.13 3.30 0.14
C ARG A 188 -27.85 2.41 -1.06
N GLN A 189 -28.77 2.35 -2.02
CA GLN A 189 -28.60 1.47 -3.19
C GLN A 189 -27.38 1.86 -4.03
N GLN A 190 -27.24 3.14 -4.39
CA GLN A 190 -26.10 3.58 -5.21
C GLN A 190 -24.76 3.40 -4.50
N PHE A 191 -24.68 3.79 -3.22
CA PHE A 191 -23.44 3.68 -2.46
C PHE A 191 -23.04 2.23 -2.26
N LEU A 192 -23.97 1.35 -1.91
CA LEU A 192 -23.67 -0.07 -1.74
C LEU A 192 -23.24 -0.71 -3.06
N GLN A 193 -23.91 -0.40 -4.19
CA GLN A 193 -23.50 -0.92 -5.51
C GLN A 193 -22.12 -0.44 -5.94
N LEU A 194 -21.80 0.83 -5.69
CA LEU A 194 -20.53 1.45 -6.07
C LEU A 194 -19.39 0.99 -5.17
N TYR A 195 -19.64 0.91 -3.86
CA TYR A 195 -18.63 0.54 -2.89
C TYR A 195 -18.35 -0.96 -2.89
N ALA A 196 -19.36 -1.81 -3.06
CA ALA A 196 -19.18 -3.27 -3.05
C ALA A 196 -18.48 -3.84 -4.31
N LYS A 197 -18.31 -3.03 -5.37
CA LYS A 197 -17.38 -3.33 -6.47
C LYS A 197 -15.91 -3.29 -6.04
N LYS A 198 -15.61 -2.87 -4.80
CA LYS A 198 -14.28 -2.95 -4.20
C LYS A 198 -14.13 -4.24 -3.39
N SER A 199 -12.89 -4.67 -3.25
CA SER A 199 -12.50 -5.72 -2.31
C SER A 199 -12.85 -5.31 -0.88
N ILE A 200 -13.66 -6.13 -0.20
CA ILE A 200 -14.06 -5.87 1.18
C ILE A 200 -13.22 -6.71 2.11
N ARG A 201 -12.50 -6.03 3.01
CA ARG A 201 -11.66 -6.66 4.02
C ARG A 201 -12.37 -6.60 5.35
N VAL A 202 -12.76 -7.76 5.89
CA VAL A 202 -13.34 -7.86 7.22
C VAL A 202 -12.31 -8.46 8.15
N ASP A 203 -11.85 -7.66 9.10
CA ASP A 203 -10.86 -8.05 10.08
C ASP A 203 -11.39 -7.76 11.50
N GLN A 204 -11.23 -8.72 12.39
CA GLN A 204 -11.59 -8.63 13.81
C GLN A 204 -10.38 -8.91 14.72
N HIS A 205 -9.17 -8.62 14.25
CA HIS A 205 -7.98 -8.87 15.05
C HIS A 205 -8.01 -8.05 16.37
N PRO A 206 -7.73 -8.63 17.55
CA PRO A 206 -8.03 -8.01 18.84
C PRO A 206 -7.03 -6.89 19.13
N PHE A 207 -5.81 -7.02 18.62
CA PHE A 207 -4.81 -5.96 18.58
C PHE A 207 -5.10 -4.91 17.50
N ALA A 208 -5.91 -5.26 16.50
CA ALA A 208 -6.38 -4.33 15.48
C ALA A 208 -7.69 -3.64 15.88
N ARG A 209 -8.13 -3.67 17.15
CA ARG A 209 -9.20 -2.77 17.61
C ARG A 209 -8.88 -1.28 17.41
N GLN A 210 -7.61 -0.94 17.13
CA GLN A 210 -7.21 0.40 16.71
C GLN A 210 -7.17 0.59 15.17
N ILE A 211 -7.26 -0.46 14.36
CA ILE A 211 -7.01 -0.44 12.89
C ILE A 211 -8.19 -0.99 12.07
N THR A 212 -8.99 -1.90 12.62
CA THR A 212 -10.17 -2.45 11.97
C THR A 212 -11.33 -1.49 12.11
N ASN A 213 -11.83 -1.00 10.98
CA ASN A 213 -12.97 -0.10 10.98
C ASN A 213 -14.25 -0.90 11.28
N PRO A 214 -14.96 -0.64 12.40
CA PRO A 214 -16.23 -1.31 12.71
C PRO A 214 -17.33 -1.06 11.66
N ALA A 215 -17.14 -0.14 10.72
CA ALA A 215 -18.04 0.13 9.61
C ALA A 215 -18.10 -1.01 8.58
N SER A 216 -16.97 -1.60 8.16
CA SER A 216 -16.95 -2.74 7.21
C SER A 216 -17.86 -3.88 7.67
N TYR A 217 -17.78 -4.23 8.96
CA TYR A 217 -18.64 -5.25 9.56
C TYR A 217 -20.13 -4.85 9.56
N ARG A 218 -20.44 -3.57 9.80
CA ARG A 218 -21.82 -3.04 9.77
C ARG A 218 -22.40 -2.94 8.36
N LEU A 219 -21.54 -2.74 7.36
CA LEU A 219 -21.93 -2.66 5.95
C LEU A 219 -22.18 -4.03 5.33
N LEU A 220 -21.50 -5.09 5.82
CA LEU A 220 -21.56 -6.44 5.24
C LEU A 220 -23.00 -6.96 5.01
N PRO A 221 -23.94 -6.89 5.99
CA PRO A 221 -25.32 -7.33 5.78
C PRO A 221 -26.09 -6.48 4.76
N LEU A 222 -25.67 -5.25 4.50
CA LEU A 222 -26.32 -4.36 3.54
C LEU A 222 -25.82 -4.63 2.11
N MET A 223 -24.57 -5.08 1.97
CA MET A 223 -23.86 -5.10 0.70
C MET A 223 -23.64 -6.49 0.10
N TYR A 224 -23.92 -7.56 0.84
CA TYR A 224 -23.58 -8.95 0.48
C TYR A 224 -23.91 -9.34 -0.98
N GLN A 225 -25.00 -8.83 -1.54
CA GLN A 225 -25.45 -9.15 -2.90
C GLN A 225 -24.53 -8.56 -4.00
N TYR A 226 -23.77 -7.52 -3.66
CA TYR A 226 -22.90 -6.78 -4.58
C TYR A 226 -21.41 -7.09 -4.38
N ILE A 227 -21.03 -7.82 -3.33
CA ILE A 227 -19.64 -8.14 -3.03
C ILE A 227 -19.10 -9.08 -4.10
N GLN A 228 -18.00 -8.68 -4.73
CA GLN A 228 -17.28 -9.52 -5.69
C GLN A 228 -16.04 -10.17 -5.07
N GLU A 229 -15.39 -9.49 -4.13
CA GLU A 229 -14.22 -10.01 -3.42
C GLU A 229 -14.38 -9.79 -1.91
N LEU A 230 -14.19 -10.87 -1.14
CA LEU A 230 -14.29 -10.86 0.30
C LEU A 230 -13.03 -11.46 0.91
N ILE A 231 -12.36 -10.69 1.77
CA ILE A 231 -11.21 -11.13 2.53
C ILE A 231 -11.58 -11.17 4.01
N LEU A 232 -11.59 -12.37 4.59
CA LEU A 232 -11.92 -12.65 5.98
C LEU A 232 -10.66 -12.94 6.77
N TYR A 233 -10.33 -12.09 7.74
CA TYR A 233 -9.34 -12.40 8.77
C TYR A 233 -10.09 -13.11 9.89
N ALA A 234 -10.05 -14.43 9.82
CA ALA A 234 -10.89 -15.34 10.53
C ALA A 234 -10.59 -15.36 12.04
N ASP A 235 -11.44 -14.67 12.79
CA ASP A 235 -11.95 -15.18 14.06
C ASP A 235 -13.08 -16.19 13.73
N PRO A 236 -13.11 -17.38 14.32
CA PRO A 236 -14.20 -18.34 14.12
C PRO A 236 -15.61 -17.73 14.30
N GLU A 237 -15.79 -16.76 15.21
CA GLU A 237 -17.08 -16.06 15.34
C GLU A 237 -17.46 -15.28 14.07
N LEU A 238 -16.47 -14.64 13.42
CA LEU A 238 -16.68 -13.88 12.19
C LEU A 238 -17.07 -14.80 11.04
N ILE A 239 -16.43 -15.97 10.93
CA ILE A 239 -16.79 -17.00 9.95
C ILE A 239 -18.26 -17.39 10.13
N GLN A 240 -18.69 -17.70 11.35
CA GLN A 240 -20.09 -18.07 11.63
C GLN A 240 -21.09 -16.97 11.31
N LYS A 241 -20.74 -15.71 11.61
CA LYS A 241 -21.57 -14.55 11.24
C LYS A 241 -21.67 -14.40 9.73
N CYS A 242 -20.58 -14.55 9.01
CA CYS A 242 -20.58 -14.53 7.54
C CYS A 242 -21.41 -15.70 6.98
N LEU A 243 -21.27 -16.89 7.56
CA LEU A 243 -22.06 -18.05 7.20
C LEU A 243 -23.56 -17.79 7.38
N ALA A 244 -23.97 -17.27 8.54
CA ALA A 244 -25.37 -16.91 8.80
C ALA A 244 -25.89 -15.89 7.76
N LEU A 245 -25.08 -14.89 7.41
CA LEU A 245 -25.42 -13.92 6.38
C LEU A 245 -25.64 -14.59 5.01
N PHE A 246 -24.73 -15.47 4.58
CA PHE A 246 -24.87 -16.16 3.30
C PHE A 246 -26.06 -17.12 3.27
N GLN A 247 -26.32 -17.85 4.35
CA GLN A 247 -27.46 -18.75 4.47
C GLN A 247 -28.80 -18.01 4.43
N HIS A 248 -28.90 -16.83 5.06
CA HIS A 248 -30.14 -16.06 5.09
C HIS A 248 -30.50 -15.38 3.78
N HIS A 249 -29.50 -15.11 2.93
CA HIS A 249 -29.69 -14.23 1.79
C HIS A 249 -29.53 -14.88 0.42
N GLY A 250 -29.04 -16.12 0.34
CA GLY A 250 -29.23 -17.06 -0.78
C GLY A 250 -28.54 -16.76 -2.11
N SER A 251 -28.36 -15.49 -2.50
CA SER A 251 -27.73 -15.08 -3.76
C SER A 251 -26.60 -14.09 -3.49
N CYS A 252 -25.36 -14.52 -3.74
CA CYS A 252 -24.18 -13.69 -3.62
C CYS A 252 -23.47 -13.61 -4.98
N SER A 253 -22.96 -12.43 -5.34
CA SER A 253 -22.17 -12.22 -6.57
C SER A 253 -20.68 -12.46 -6.35
N LEU A 254 -20.32 -13.21 -5.30
CA LEU A 254 -18.95 -13.37 -4.83
C LEU A 254 -18.14 -14.21 -5.81
N GLN A 255 -17.07 -13.62 -6.32
CA GLN A 255 -16.15 -14.26 -7.27
C GLN A 255 -14.82 -14.62 -6.61
N SER A 256 -14.38 -13.87 -5.61
CA SER A 256 -13.15 -14.12 -4.86
C SER A 256 -13.43 -14.21 -3.36
N LEU A 257 -13.00 -15.31 -2.75
CA LEU A 257 -13.06 -15.50 -1.31
C LEU A 257 -11.66 -15.82 -0.78
N GLU A 258 -11.20 -15.00 0.16
CA GLU A 258 -9.97 -15.25 0.90
C GLU A 258 -10.30 -15.41 2.38
N ILE A 259 -9.87 -16.51 2.99
CA ILE A 259 -10.00 -16.78 4.41
C ILE A 259 -8.60 -16.92 5.00
N ARG A 260 -8.22 -15.98 5.87
CA ARG A 260 -6.95 -15.98 6.60
C ARG A 260 -7.17 -16.27 8.07
N VAL A 261 -6.69 -17.39 8.58
CA VAL A 261 -6.69 -17.69 10.02
C VAL A 261 -5.30 -17.33 10.59
N SER A 262 -5.25 -16.57 11.69
CA SER A 262 -3.98 -16.18 12.32
C SER A 262 -3.64 -17.10 13.50
N MET A 263 -2.40 -17.59 13.56
CA MET A 263 -1.88 -18.45 14.64
C MET A 263 -2.04 -17.83 16.03
N THR A 264 -1.96 -16.51 16.13
CA THR A 264 -2.02 -15.80 17.41
C THR A 264 -3.38 -15.95 18.09
N PHE A 265 -4.46 -16.28 17.37
CA PHE A 265 -5.79 -16.40 17.97
C PHE A 265 -6.02 -17.70 18.72
N MET A 266 -5.47 -18.82 18.22
CA MET A 266 -5.67 -20.16 18.79
C MET A 266 -5.10 -20.26 20.21
N VAL A 267 -3.97 -19.61 20.47
CA VAL A 267 -3.26 -19.71 21.77
C VAL A 267 -3.97 -18.93 22.89
N TYR A 268 -4.74 -17.89 22.57
CA TYR A 268 -5.29 -16.95 23.57
C TYR A 268 -6.74 -17.23 24.00
N ARG A 269 -7.52 -18.04 23.26
CA ARG A 269 -8.90 -18.39 23.65
C ARG A 269 -9.02 -19.86 24.05
N ASN A 270 -8.63 -20.13 25.29
CA ASN A 270 -8.83 -21.41 25.99
C ASN A 270 -10.30 -21.69 26.37
N LYS A 271 -11.30 -21.20 25.62
CA LYS A 271 -12.73 -21.24 26.02
C LYS A 271 -13.59 -22.17 25.17
N GLU A 272 -13.84 -23.36 25.74
CA GLU A 272 -15.08 -24.16 25.79
C GLU A 272 -15.89 -24.54 24.54
N ARG A 273 -15.57 -24.09 23.32
CA ARG A 273 -16.13 -24.72 22.11
C ARG A 273 -15.04 -24.94 21.07
N PRO A 274 -14.69 -26.20 20.74
CA PRO A 274 -13.93 -26.46 19.53
C PRO A 274 -14.82 -26.06 18.35
N LEU A 275 -14.61 -24.85 17.82
CA LEU A 275 -15.26 -24.47 16.57
C LEU A 275 -14.66 -25.34 15.47
N ASP A 276 -15.53 -26.08 14.80
CA ASP A 276 -15.17 -26.86 13.62
C ASP A 276 -15.07 -25.92 12.41
N ILE A 277 -13.94 -25.22 12.32
CA ILE A 277 -13.63 -24.28 11.24
C ILE A 277 -13.75 -24.98 9.88
N CYS A 278 -13.40 -26.27 9.79
CA CYS A 278 -13.55 -27.08 8.58
C CYS A 278 -15.01 -27.05 8.12
N LYS A 279 -15.93 -27.40 9.02
CA LYS A 279 -17.35 -27.46 8.70
C LYS A 279 -17.94 -26.09 8.37
N ASP A 280 -17.50 -25.04 9.06
CA ASP A 280 -17.95 -23.68 8.77
C ASP A 280 -17.49 -23.20 7.39
N ILE A 281 -16.25 -23.51 6.98
CA ILE A 281 -15.75 -23.23 5.63
C ILE A 281 -16.54 -24.03 4.59
N GLU A 282 -16.78 -25.33 4.82
CA GLU A 282 -17.60 -26.17 3.93
C GLU A 282 -19.00 -25.57 3.72
N ASN A 283 -19.64 -25.13 4.80
CA ASN A 283 -20.96 -24.52 4.73
C ASN A 283 -20.94 -23.19 3.96
N ILE A 284 -19.89 -22.37 4.13
CA ILE A 284 -19.71 -21.14 3.36
C ILE A 284 -19.57 -21.47 1.88
N LEU A 285 -18.68 -22.40 1.53
CA LEU A 285 -18.47 -22.83 0.15
C LEU A 285 -19.76 -23.39 -0.46
N THR A 286 -20.58 -24.09 0.30
CA THR A 286 -21.90 -24.55 -0.17
C THR A 286 -22.82 -23.38 -0.54
N CYS A 287 -22.72 -22.25 0.15
CA CYS A 287 -23.53 -21.05 -0.12
C CYS A 287 -23.02 -20.23 -1.31
N VAL A 288 -21.69 -20.14 -1.52
CA VAL A 288 -21.10 -19.23 -2.52
C VAL A 288 -20.38 -19.94 -3.67
N GLY A 289 -20.19 -21.26 -3.60
CA GLY A 289 -19.30 -22.01 -4.49
C GLY A 289 -19.68 -21.93 -5.97
N SER A 290 -20.97 -21.80 -6.29
CA SER A 290 -21.42 -21.68 -7.68
C SER A 290 -20.93 -20.41 -8.38
N THR A 291 -20.59 -19.35 -7.63
CA THR A 291 -20.13 -18.07 -8.21
C THR A 291 -18.62 -17.85 -8.07
N LEU A 292 -17.96 -18.61 -7.19
CA LEU A 292 -16.53 -18.46 -6.92
C LEU A 292 -15.68 -18.86 -8.13
N THR A 293 -14.77 -17.95 -8.50
CA THR A 293 -13.71 -18.17 -9.47
C THR A 293 -12.32 -18.19 -8.82
N ASN A 294 -12.18 -17.60 -7.63
CA ASN A 294 -10.94 -17.53 -6.86
C ASN A 294 -11.20 -17.92 -5.40
N LEU A 295 -10.35 -18.78 -4.86
CA LEU A 295 -10.41 -19.20 -3.46
C LEU A 295 -9.02 -19.22 -2.85
N GLU A 296 -8.82 -18.48 -1.77
CA GLU A 296 -7.58 -18.50 -0.98
C GLU A 296 -7.88 -18.92 0.46
N LEU A 297 -7.21 -19.97 0.93
CA LEU A 297 -7.26 -20.44 2.31
C LEU A 297 -5.85 -20.36 2.90
N VAL A 298 -5.60 -19.41 3.81
CA VAL A 298 -4.25 -19.06 4.28
C VAL A 298 -4.17 -19.12 5.81
N GLY A 299 -3.09 -19.68 6.35
CA GLY A 299 -2.78 -19.71 7.78
C GLY A 299 -3.69 -20.63 8.61
N ILE A 300 -4.46 -21.51 7.97
CA ILE A 300 -5.32 -22.47 8.67
C ILE A 300 -4.44 -23.60 9.21
N GLU A 301 -4.51 -23.88 10.51
CA GLU A 301 -3.74 -25.00 11.11
C GLU A 301 -4.59 -26.25 11.35
N THR A 302 -5.91 -26.09 11.31
CA THR A 302 -6.89 -27.14 11.49
C THR A 302 -7.21 -27.83 10.16
N ALA A 303 -7.96 -28.93 10.24
CA ALA A 303 -8.49 -29.58 9.04
C ALA A 303 -9.26 -28.55 8.18
N ILE A 304 -9.03 -28.61 6.87
CA ILE A 304 -9.81 -27.89 5.86
C ILE A 304 -10.68 -28.89 5.08
N PRO A 305 -11.74 -28.42 4.42
CA PRO A 305 -12.58 -29.31 3.60
C PRO A 305 -11.75 -30.06 2.56
N PRO A 306 -12.00 -31.37 2.33
CA PRO A 306 -11.30 -32.15 1.32
C PRO A 306 -11.31 -31.46 -0.05
N LEU A 307 -10.21 -31.55 -0.79
CA LEU A 307 -10.07 -30.86 -2.08
C LEU A 307 -11.19 -31.25 -3.05
N VAL A 308 -11.59 -32.52 -3.08
CA VAL A 308 -12.70 -33.00 -3.93
C VAL A 308 -14.02 -32.29 -3.61
N LEU A 309 -14.27 -31.99 -2.33
CA LEU A 309 -15.47 -31.29 -1.90
C LEU A 309 -15.43 -29.83 -2.38
N ILE A 310 -14.28 -29.17 -2.23
CA ILE A 310 -14.07 -27.80 -2.72
C ILE A 310 -14.30 -27.75 -4.23
N LEU A 311 -13.69 -28.64 -5.01
CA LEU A 311 -13.79 -28.66 -6.48
C LEU A 311 -15.21 -28.99 -6.96
N SER A 312 -15.90 -29.93 -6.30
CA SER A 312 -17.27 -30.30 -6.66
C SER A 312 -18.29 -29.19 -6.34
N THR A 313 -18.05 -28.43 -5.27
CA THR A 313 -18.88 -27.32 -4.82
C THR A 313 -18.60 -26.05 -5.64
N CYS A 314 -17.33 -25.77 -5.94
CA CYS A 314 -16.85 -24.58 -6.64
C CYS A 314 -16.48 -24.89 -8.09
N ARG A 315 -17.47 -25.25 -8.92
CA ARG A 315 -17.23 -25.73 -10.30
C ARG A 315 -16.61 -24.70 -11.25
N ASN A 316 -16.72 -23.42 -10.93
CA ASN A 316 -16.22 -22.31 -11.75
C ASN A 316 -14.83 -21.82 -11.30
N LEU A 317 -14.17 -22.55 -10.40
CA LEU A 317 -12.90 -22.14 -9.80
C LEU A 317 -11.79 -22.15 -10.87
N ASN A 318 -11.15 -21.00 -11.05
CA ASN A 318 -10.00 -20.80 -11.94
C ASN A 318 -8.69 -20.72 -11.15
N TYR A 319 -8.76 -20.30 -9.88
CA TYR A 319 -7.61 -20.13 -9.02
C TYR A 319 -7.92 -20.65 -7.62
N ILE A 320 -7.03 -21.50 -7.13
CA ILE A 320 -7.04 -21.95 -5.75
C ILE A 320 -5.66 -21.74 -5.14
N ARG A 321 -5.64 -21.13 -3.95
CA ARG A 321 -4.46 -21.05 -3.11
C ARG A 321 -4.75 -21.63 -1.75
N ILE A 322 -3.93 -22.58 -1.33
CA ILE A 322 -3.98 -23.16 0.00
C ILE A 322 -2.60 -23.02 0.61
N ALA A 323 -2.50 -22.18 1.63
CA ALA A 323 -1.27 -21.88 2.34
C ALA A 323 -1.43 -22.22 3.81
N ILE A 324 -1.25 -23.49 4.17
CA ILE A 324 -1.57 -24.00 5.52
C ILE A 324 -0.38 -24.70 6.15
N SER A 325 -0.37 -24.81 7.48
CA SER A 325 0.74 -25.48 8.20
C SER A 325 0.72 -26.98 7.99
N THR A 326 -0.49 -27.52 8.14
CA THR A 326 -1.02 -28.88 8.13
C THR A 326 -1.76 -29.46 6.91
N ILE A 327 -1.17 -29.96 5.80
CA ILE A 327 -1.97 -30.76 4.83
C ILE A 327 -1.91 -32.24 5.20
N GLU A 328 -2.99 -32.75 5.77
CA GLU A 328 -3.15 -34.19 5.97
C GLU A 328 -3.42 -34.91 4.63
N SER A 329 -2.98 -36.16 4.52
CA SER A 329 -3.27 -37.01 3.35
C SER A 329 -4.76 -37.22 3.12
N SER A 330 -5.56 -37.13 4.19
CA SER A 330 -7.03 -37.13 4.18
C SER A 330 -7.62 -36.01 3.31
N TRP A 331 -6.89 -34.89 3.12
CA TRP A 331 -7.35 -33.78 2.30
C TRP A 331 -7.53 -34.14 0.82
N PHE A 332 -6.71 -35.09 0.34
CA PHE A 332 -6.80 -35.63 -1.02
C PHE A 332 -7.76 -36.81 -1.15
N SER A 333 -8.41 -37.23 -0.05
CA SER A 333 -9.38 -38.32 -0.09
C SER A 333 -10.54 -38.02 -1.04
N GLY A 334 -11.01 -39.04 -1.76
CA GLY A 334 -12.06 -38.93 -2.77
C GLY A 334 -11.65 -38.26 -4.09
N LEU A 335 -10.47 -37.62 -4.17
CA LEU A 335 -9.99 -37.06 -5.43
C LEU A 335 -9.74 -38.15 -6.47
N LEU A 336 -9.28 -39.33 -6.03
CA LEU A 336 -9.03 -40.49 -6.88
C LEU A 336 -10.30 -41.04 -7.54
N ASP A 337 -11.46 -40.89 -6.89
CA ASP A 337 -12.73 -41.47 -7.31
C ASP A 337 -13.54 -40.57 -8.25
N SER A 338 -13.17 -39.28 -8.36
CA SER A 338 -13.88 -38.30 -9.18
C SER A 338 -13.18 -38.11 -10.54
N GLU A 339 -13.96 -38.11 -11.62
CA GLU A 339 -13.47 -37.97 -13.00
C GLU A 339 -13.72 -36.59 -13.61
N ASP A 340 -14.45 -35.71 -12.93
CA ASP A 340 -14.87 -34.43 -13.50
C ASP A 340 -13.66 -33.51 -13.75
N GLU A 341 -13.51 -33.03 -14.98
CA GLU A 341 -12.55 -31.98 -15.31
C GLU A 341 -12.85 -30.68 -14.54
N THR A 342 -11.79 -29.92 -14.24
CA THR A 342 -11.85 -28.64 -13.54
C THR A 342 -11.45 -27.51 -14.47
N SER A 343 -11.94 -26.30 -14.19
CA SER A 343 -11.56 -25.07 -14.88
C SER A 343 -10.27 -24.42 -14.34
N LEU A 344 -9.53 -25.11 -13.46
CA LEU A 344 -8.39 -24.54 -12.77
C LEU A 344 -7.28 -24.12 -13.75
N LYS A 345 -6.88 -22.86 -13.65
CA LYS A 345 -5.77 -22.25 -14.40
C LYS A 345 -4.55 -22.03 -13.51
N ARG A 346 -4.77 -21.79 -12.21
CA ARG A 346 -3.72 -21.56 -11.22
C ARG A 346 -3.99 -22.38 -9.96
N ILE A 347 -3.00 -23.15 -9.55
CA ILE A 347 -3.01 -23.91 -8.30
C ILE A 347 -1.77 -23.49 -7.51
N GLU A 348 -1.99 -23.03 -6.28
CA GLU A 348 -0.92 -22.74 -5.33
C GLU A 348 -1.14 -23.52 -4.06
N LEU A 349 -0.30 -24.52 -3.82
CA LEU A 349 -0.30 -25.30 -2.60
C LEU A 349 1.00 -24.97 -1.90
N SER A 350 0.92 -24.24 -0.78
CA SER A 350 2.07 -23.97 0.06
C SER A 350 1.94 -24.58 1.45
N GLY A 351 2.97 -25.30 1.90
CA GLY A 351 3.06 -25.94 3.21
C GLY A 351 4.21 -25.39 4.05
N TYR A 352 4.03 -25.23 5.37
CA TYR A 352 5.10 -24.76 6.24
C TYR A 352 6.10 -25.86 6.67
N ARG A 353 5.70 -27.13 6.54
CA ARG A 353 6.55 -28.30 6.87
C ARG A 353 6.77 -29.14 5.61
N ASN A 354 7.94 -29.75 5.48
CA ASN A 354 8.33 -30.65 4.38
C ASN A 354 7.41 -31.88 4.33
N MET A 355 6.22 -31.73 3.74
CA MET A 355 5.21 -32.78 3.67
C MET A 355 5.33 -33.56 2.38
N ASP A 356 5.24 -34.89 2.47
CA ASP A 356 5.14 -35.72 1.27
C ASP A 356 3.76 -35.52 0.62
N MET A 357 3.77 -35.00 -0.60
CA MET A 357 2.58 -34.89 -1.43
C MET A 357 2.21 -36.28 -1.98
N PRO A 358 0.97 -36.77 -1.80
CA PRO A 358 0.59 -38.08 -2.33
C PRO A 358 0.63 -38.06 -3.87
N ALA A 359 1.65 -38.68 -4.45
CA ALA A 359 1.92 -38.74 -5.89
C ALA A 359 0.67 -39.00 -6.76
N LYS A 360 -0.10 -40.03 -6.40
CA LYS A 360 -1.33 -40.41 -7.11
C LYS A 360 -2.42 -39.34 -7.05
N ALA A 361 -2.53 -38.63 -5.94
CA ALA A 361 -3.52 -37.57 -5.79
C ALA A 361 -3.13 -36.36 -6.65
N LEU A 362 -1.84 -35.99 -6.66
CA LEU A 362 -1.36 -34.90 -7.49
C LEU A 362 -1.51 -35.22 -8.98
N ASP A 363 -1.11 -36.42 -9.43
CA ASP A 363 -1.31 -36.85 -10.83
C ASP A 363 -2.79 -36.75 -11.23
N LYS A 364 -3.70 -37.23 -10.36
CA LYS A 364 -5.14 -37.11 -10.59
C LYS A 364 -5.61 -35.65 -10.63
N LEU A 365 -5.08 -34.77 -9.78
CA LEU A 365 -5.40 -33.34 -9.80
C LEU A 365 -4.97 -32.68 -11.12
N LEU A 366 -3.75 -32.98 -11.58
CA LEU A 366 -3.19 -32.47 -12.83
C LEU A 366 -3.98 -32.98 -14.04
N CYS A 367 -4.32 -34.27 -14.06
CA CYS A 367 -5.16 -34.89 -15.07
C CYS A 367 -6.52 -34.19 -15.21
N ARG A 368 -7.10 -33.74 -14.10
CA ARG A 368 -8.35 -32.99 -14.07
C ARG A 368 -8.20 -31.50 -14.37
N SER A 369 -6.98 -31.00 -14.57
CA SER A 369 -6.70 -29.56 -14.74
C SER A 369 -5.94 -29.29 -16.05
N PRO A 370 -6.48 -29.64 -17.24
CA PRO A 370 -5.77 -29.48 -18.51
C PRO A 370 -5.53 -28.00 -18.91
N ALA A 371 -6.34 -27.08 -18.36
CA ALA A 371 -6.20 -25.64 -18.56
C ALA A 371 -5.13 -24.97 -17.65
N LEU A 372 -4.46 -25.76 -16.80
CA LEU A 372 -3.49 -25.25 -15.83
C LEU A 372 -2.31 -24.57 -16.52
N ASN A 373 -2.07 -23.31 -16.17
CA ASN A 373 -0.95 -22.51 -16.66
C ASN A 373 0.03 -22.07 -15.57
N HIS A 374 -0.33 -22.25 -14.30
CA HIS A 374 0.49 -21.96 -13.13
C HIS A 374 0.30 -23.04 -12.08
N LEU A 375 1.40 -23.67 -11.66
CA LEU A 375 1.46 -24.63 -10.57
C LEU A 375 2.54 -24.22 -9.57
N ASP A 376 2.14 -23.97 -8.33
CA ASP A 376 3.04 -23.73 -7.20
C ASP A 376 2.82 -24.80 -6.14
N LEU A 377 3.90 -25.51 -5.79
CA LEU A 377 3.92 -26.59 -4.80
C LEU A 377 4.94 -26.32 -3.70
N ASN A 378 5.11 -25.05 -3.32
CA ASN A 378 6.09 -24.63 -2.32
C ASN A 378 5.93 -25.35 -0.97
N GLY A 379 7.00 -25.96 -0.46
CA GLY A 379 6.98 -26.62 0.84
C GLY A 379 6.47 -28.06 0.83
N TYR A 380 6.05 -28.58 -0.32
CA TYR A 380 5.77 -30.00 -0.49
C TYR A 380 7.00 -30.74 -0.99
N LYS A 381 7.02 -32.05 -0.74
CA LYS A 381 7.93 -33.00 -1.36
C LYS A 381 7.11 -33.87 -2.31
N CYS A 382 7.32 -33.69 -3.60
CA CYS A 382 6.70 -34.48 -4.64
C CYS A 382 7.61 -35.64 -5.04
N ASN A 383 7.00 -36.69 -5.61
CA ASN A 383 7.75 -37.74 -6.27
C ASN A 383 8.34 -37.23 -7.59
N ASN A 384 9.34 -37.95 -8.11
CA ASN A 384 10.00 -37.55 -9.35
C ASN A 384 9.10 -37.64 -10.59
N ASP A 385 8.03 -38.44 -10.52
CA ASP A 385 7.07 -38.61 -11.61
C ASP A 385 6.14 -37.39 -11.77
N ILE A 386 6.26 -36.37 -10.91
CA ILE A 386 5.47 -35.14 -11.04
C ILE A 386 5.69 -34.45 -12.38
N LEU A 387 6.93 -34.38 -12.86
CA LEU A 387 7.25 -33.72 -14.13
C LEU A 387 6.61 -34.47 -15.30
N GLU A 388 6.62 -35.80 -15.25
CA GLU A 388 5.92 -36.64 -16.22
C GLU A 388 4.41 -36.37 -16.18
N SER A 389 3.83 -36.29 -14.99
CA SER A 389 2.40 -36.01 -14.79
C SER A 389 2.03 -34.63 -15.35
N ILE A 390 2.85 -33.60 -15.08
CA ILE A 390 2.69 -32.24 -15.59
C ILE A 390 2.73 -32.22 -17.12
N GLU A 391 3.72 -32.87 -17.71
CA GLU A 391 3.89 -32.86 -19.17
C GLU A 391 2.77 -33.62 -19.89
N LYS A 392 2.30 -34.70 -19.27
CA LYS A 392 1.21 -35.53 -19.78
C LYS A 392 -0.13 -34.82 -19.71
N HIS A 393 -0.38 -34.03 -18.65
CA HIS A 393 -1.72 -33.53 -18.34
C HIS A 393 -1.89 -32.01 -18.48
N CYS A 394 -0.84 -31.21 -18.31
CA CYS A 394 -0.89 -29.75 -18.26
C CYS A 394 -0.04 -29.10 -19.35
N THR A 395 -0.40 -29.31 -20.62
CA THR A 395 0.42 -28.86 -21.78
C THR A 395 0.54 -27.34 -21.93
N ASN A 396 -0.31 -26.58 -21.22
CA ASN A 396 -0.31 -25.12 -21.19
C ASN A 396 0.48 -24.55 -20.00
N LEU A 397 1.17 -25.38 -19.22
CA LEU A 397 1.87 -24.93 -18.02
C LEU A 397 2.99 -23.96 -18.38
N SER A 398 2.81 -22.71 -17.95
CA SER A 398 3.76 -21.62 -18.22
C SER A 398 4.59 -21.26 -17.00
N LYS A 399 4.08 -21.48 -15.78
CA LYS A 399 4.77 -21.22 -14.53
C LYS A 399 4.76 -22.45 -13.63
N LEU A 400 5.93 -22.87 -13.19
CA LEU A 400 6.12 -23.98 -12.25
C LEU A 400 7.01 -23.52 -11.09
N ILE A 401 6.49 -23.61 -9.86
CA ILE A 401 7.25 -23.36 -8.63
C ILE A 401 7.38 -24.69 -7.86
N LEU A 402 8.61 -25.18 -7.76
CA LEU A 402 8.98 -26.37 -7.01
C LEU A 402 9.94 -25.97 -5.89
N ASN A 403 9.40 -25.29 -4.88
CA ASN A 403 10.21 -24.92 -3.72
C ASN A 403 10.18 -26.06 -2.68
N ARG A 404 11.36 -26.42 -2.15
CA ARG A 404 11.54 -27.47 -1.14
C ARG A 404 11.40 -28.94 -1.60
N HIS A 405 11.54 -29.20 -2.89
CA HIS A 405 11.40 -30.55 -3.45
C HIS A 405 12.71 -31.34 -3.44
N ARG A 406 12.58 -32.66 -3.18
CA ARG A 406 13.62 -33.65 -3.49
C ARG A 406 13.41 -34.18 -4.90
N LEU A 407 14.26 -33.76 -5.84
CA LEU A 407 14.27 -34.25 -7.22
C LEU A 407 15.33 -35.35 -7.35
N ASP A 408 14.98 -36.56 -6.92
CA ASP A 408 15.91 -37.69 -6.77
C ASP A 408 16.26 -38.37 -8.12
N THR A 409 15.28 -38.57 -8.99
CA THR A 409 15.43 -39.30 -10.27
C THR A 409 14.34 -38.93 -11.29
N ILE A 410 14.59 -38.01 -12.23
CA ILE A 410 13.68 -37.86 -13.38
C ILE A 410 13.90 -39.07 -14.32
N PRO A 411 12.88 -39.90 -14.63
CA PRO A 411 13.08 -41.06 -15.50
C PRO A 411 13.35 -40.66 -16.96
N ASP A 412 13.97 -41.57 -17.73
CA ASP A 412 14.34 -41.33 -19.14
C ASP A 412 13.12 -41.50 -20.05
N TYR A 413 12.65 -40.41 -20.67
CA TYR A 413 11.44 -40.44 -21.49
C TYR A 413 11.65 -39.80 -22.85
N ASN A 414 11.37 -40.60 -23.89
CA ASN A 414 11.56 -40.26 -25.31
C ASN A 414 10.30 -39.71 -26.01
N ASP A 415 9.20 -39.45 -25.28
CA ASP A 415 7.93 -39.08 -25.93
C ASP A 415 7.87 -37.61 -26.32
N LYS A 416 8.01 -37.38 -27.63
CA LYS A 416 7.91 -36.10 -28.34
C LYS A 416 6.45 -35.59 -28.44
N LYS A 417 5.73 -35.47 -27.32
CA LYS A 417 4.45 -34.74 -27.35
C LYS A 417 4.69 -33.23 -27.43
N SER A 418 3.76 -32.51 -28.06
CA SER A 418 3.76 -31.06 -28.25
C SER A 418 3.49 -30.32 -26.93
N PHE A 419 4.45 -30.37 -26.01
CA PHE A 419 4.44 -29.55 -24.80
C PHE A 419 4.97 -28.15 -25.16
N ILE A 420 4.24 -27.09 -24.80
CA ILE A 420 4.59 -25.69 -25.17
C ILE A 420 5.88 -25.23 -24.46
N GLY A 421 6.33 -25.98 -23.45
CA GLY A 421 7.52 -25.69 -22.66
C GLY A 421 7.19 -24.76 -21.49
N ILE A 422 7.94 -24.92 -20.39
CA ILE A 422 7.77 -24.06 -19.21
C ILE A 422 8.39 -22.69 -19.50
N GLY A 423 7.61 -21.61 -19.33
CA GLY A 423 8.05 -20.23 -19.54
C GLY A 423 8.70 -19.59 -18.31
N THR A 424 8.33 -20.00 -17.11
CA THR A 424 8.87 -19.55 -15.83
C THR A 424 9.02 -20.74 -14.93
N LEU A 425 10.25 -20.98 -14.49
CA LEU A 425 10.58 -22.06 -13.57
C LEU A 425 11.22 -21.45 -12.33
N GLU A 426 10.63 -21.73 -11.18
CA GLU A 426 11.19 -21.39 -9.89
C GLU A 426 11.49 -22.68 -9.14
N VAL A 427 12.75 -22.89 -8.80
CA VAL A 427 13.25 -24.09 -8.15
C VAL A 427 14.09 -23.67 -6.96
N LEU A 428 13.53 -23.80 -5.76
CA LEU A 428 14.31 -23.68 -4.53
C LEU A 428 15.01 -25.02 -4.25
N ILE A 429 16.34 -25.02 -4.33
CA ILE A 429 17.20 -26.16 -4.01
C ILE A 429 17.31 -26.33 -2.49
N ILE A 430 16.69 -27.34 -1.86
CA ILE A 430 17.17 -27.70 -0.51
C ILE A 430 18.56 -28.33 -0.67
N ALA A 431 19.54 -27.90 0.12
CA ALA A 431 20.87 -28.50 0.10
C ALA A 431 20.77 -30.04 0.23
N GLY A 432 21.31 -30.78 -0.76
CA GLY A 432 21.22 -32.24 -0.83
C GLY A 432 19.94 -32.83 -1.45
N SER A 433 19.06 -32.01 -2.02
CA SER A 433 17.72 -32.44 -2.48
C SER A 433 17.48 -32.36 -3.98
N ILE A 434 18.30 -31.66 -4.76
CA ILE A 434 18.19 -31.72 -6.23
C ILE A 434 19.37 -32.51 -6.74
N TYR A 435 19.11 -33.55 -7.52
CA TYR A 435 20.17 -34.29 -8.18
C TYR A 435 20.53 -33.57 -9.49
N PRO A 436 21.83 -33.43 -9.83
CA PRO A 436 22.28 -32.76 -11.05
C PRO A 436 21.59 -33.32 -12.30
N SER A 437 21.36 -34.63 -12.32
CA SER A 437 20.67 -35.35 -13.39
C SER A 437 19.24 -34.86 -13.61
N ALA A 438 18.50 -34.54 -12.54
CA ALA A 438 17.14 -34.03 -12.61
C ALA A 438 17.12 -32.60 -13.16
N LEU A 439 17.97 -31.72 -12.60
CA LEU A 439 18.06 -30.34 -13.08
C LEU A 439 18.48 -30.29 -14.56
N LYS A 440 19.50 -31.09 -14.93
CA LYS A 440 19.95 -31.27 -16.31
C LYS A 440 18.81 -31.61 -17.25
N ARG A 441 18.04 -32.67 -16.95
CA ARG A 441 16.93 -33.13 -17.80
C ARG A 441 15.85 -32.06 -17.95
N LEU A 442 15.55 -31.35 -16.86
CA LEU A 442 14.57 -30.26 -16.89
C LEU A 442 15.05 -29.14 -17.83
N LEU A 443 16.31 -28.74 -17.72
CA LEU A 443 16.90 -27.70 -18.58
C LEU A 443 17.06 -28.16 -20.04
N GLU A 444 17.45 -29.39 -20.30
CA GLU A 444 17.52 -29.95 -21.66
C GLU A 444 16.16 -29.93 -22.35
N LYS A 445 15.08 -30.18 -21.58
CA LYS A 445 13.72 -30.27 -22.12
C LYS A 445 13.01 -28.92 -22.24
N HIS A 446 13.12 -28.07 -21.21
CA HIS A 446 12.36 -26.81 -21.11
C HIS A 446 13.22 -25.56 -21.32
N GLY A 447 14.54 -25.71 -21.44
CA GLY A 447 15.46 -24.58 -21.53
C GLY A 447 15.23 -23.68 -22.75
N SER A 448 14.67 -24.23 -23.84
CA SER A 448 14.33 -23.45 -25.04
C SER A 448 13.09 -22.56 -24.89
N SER A 449 12.21 -22.83 -23.93
CA SER A 449 11.02 -22.02 -23.63
C SER A 449 11.20 -21.15 -22.38
N LEU A 450 12.20 -21.46 -21.55
CA LEU A 450 12.39 -20.86 -20.23
C LEU A 450 12.78 -19.39 -20.34
N LYS A 451 11.94 -18.49 -19.83
CA LYS A 451 12.17 -17.04 -19.80
C LYS A 451 12.67 -16.56 -18.44
N ASN A 452 12.14 -17.12 -17.36
CA ASN A 452 12.52 -16.77 -16.00
C ASN A 452 12.96 -18.02 -15.27
N PHE A 453 14.16 -18.00 -14.70
CA PHE A 453 14.67 -19.09 -13.89
C PHE A 453 15.09 -18.57 -12.52
N ILE A 454 14.61 -19.20 -11.46
CA ILE A 454 14.97 -18.89 -10.08
C ILE A 454 15.59 -20.14 -9.48
N LEU A 455 16.82 -20.00 -8.97
CA LEU A 455 17.58 -21.07 -8.34
C LEU A 455 18.13 -20.57 -7.01
N ALA A 456 17.56 -21.02 -5.89
CA ALA A 456 17.98 -20.55 -4.57
C ALA A 456 18.06 -21.70 -3.56
N PRO A 457 19.08 -21.78 -2.68
CA PRO A 457 19.14 -22.82 -1.69
C PRO A 457 18.17 -22.58 -0.53
N ASP A 458 17.70 -23.65 0.10
CA ASP A 458 16.98 -23.55 1.38
C ASP A 458 17.98 -23.34 2.53
N ASP A 459 18.00 -22.14 3.10
CA ASP A 459 18.90 -21.75 4.19
C ASP A 459 18.45 -22.26 5.57
N HIS A 460 17.30 -22.94 5.67
CA HIS A 460 16.67 -23.28 6.95
C HIS A 460 17.24 -24.51 7.66
N GLU A 461 17.98 -25.39 6.99
CA GLU A 461 18.60 -26.57 7.63
C GLU A 461 20.11 -26.34 7.75
N GLY A 462 20.58 -26.13 8.98
CA GLY A 462 21.99 -26.03 9.34
C GLY A 462 22.76 -27.35 9.24
N ASP A 463 22.31 -28.27 8.38
CA ASP A 463 22.82 -29.62 8.30
C ASP A 463 24.01 -29.73 7.34
N ASN A 464 25.00 -30.49 7.79
CA ASN A 464 26.23 -30.79 7.05
C ASN A 464 25.85 -31.56 5.77
N ILE A 465 25.94 -30.89 4.62
CA ILE A 465 25.90 -31.54 3.30
C ILE A 465 26.91 -32.69 3.32
N THR A 466 26.43 -33.93 3.15
CA THR A 466 27.30 -35.10 3.13
C THR A 466 28.16 -35.10 1.86
N THR A 467 29.44 -35.43 2.02
CA THR A 467 30.49 -35.38 0.98
C THR A 467 30.18 -36.22 -0.27
N THR A 468 29.31 -37.22 -0.17
CA THR A 468 28.87 -38.10 -1.26
C THR A 468 28.12 -37.36 -2.37
N SER A 469 27.36 -36.31 -2.03
CA SER A 469 26.62 -35.52 -3.03
C SER A 469 27.53 -34.72 -3.98
N ILE A 470 28.73 -34.33 -3.53
CA ILE A 470 29.64 -33.45 -4.29
C ILE A 470 30.21 -34.13 -5.55
N GLN A 471 30.38 -35.45 -5.54
CA GLN A 471 30.96 -36.19 -6.68
C GLN A 471 30.04 -36.21 -7.91
N GLU A 472 28.71 -36.25 -7.70
CA GLU A 472 27.73 -36.28 -8.79
C GLU A 472 27.65 -34.96 -9.56
N TRP A 473 28.01 -33.84 -8.92
CA TRP A 473 28.08 -32.51 -9.53
C TRP A 473 29.40 -32.23 -10.27
N ASN A 474 30.29 -33.21 -10.42
CA ASN A 474 31.46 -33.07 -11.29
C ASN A 474 31.13 -33.31 -12.77
N ILE A 475 29.91 -33.72 -13.09
CA ILE A 475 29.44 -33.91 -14.46
C ILE A 475 28.80 -32.60 -14.93
N PRO A 476 29.17 -32.10 -16.14
CA PRO A 476 28.50 -30.96 -16.74
C PRO A 476 26.98 -31.15 -16.81
N LEU A 477 26.25 -30.22 -16.20
CA LEU A 477 24.80 -30.07 -16.28
C LEU A 477 24.32 -29.94 -17.71
N LEU A 478 24.99 -29.16 -18.55
CA LEU A 478 24.59 -28.99 -19.94
C LEU A 478 25.77 -29.24 -20.88
N PRO A 479 25.55 -29.88 -22.04
CA PRO A 479 26.57 -29.92 -23.09
C PRO A 479 26.98 -28.51 -23.51
N GLU A 480 28.26 -28.28 -23.84
CA GLU A 480 28.81 -26.95 -24.18
C GLU A 480 28.06 -26.20 -25.30
N ASN A 481 27.33 -26.93 -26.16
CA ASN A 481 26.58 -26.41 -27.29
C ASN A 481 25.09 -26.13 -26.99
N VAL A 482 24.62 -26.39 -25.77
CA VAL A 482 23.23 -26.10 -25.37
C VAL A 482 23.18 -24.71 -24.74
N PHE A 483 22.36 -23.82 -25.30
CA PHE A 483 22.19 -22.46 -24.76
C PHE A 483 20.74 -22.22 -24.34
N LEU A 484 20.55 -21.61 -23.18
CA LEU A 484 19.25 -21.15 -22.66
C LEU A 484 18.90 -19.80 -23.30
N SER A 485 18.84 -19.76 -24.63
CA SER A 485 18.71 -18.53 -25.44
C SER A 485 17.40 -17.75 -25.21
N SER A 486 16.36 -18.43 -24.72
CA SER A 486 15.09 -17.79 -24.36
C SER A 486 15.09 -17.17 -22.95
N LEU A 487 16.12 -17.44 -22.15
CA LEU A 487 16.20 -16.99 -20.77
C LEU A 487 16.45 -15.48 -20.71
N GLN A 488 15.49 -14.76 -20.13
CA GLN A 488 15.52 -13.31 -19.99
C GLN A 488 15.95 -12.91 -18.59
N LYS A 489 15.45 -13.60 -17.56
CA LYS A 489 15.76 -13.34 -16.15
C LYS A 489 16.30 -14.59 -15.46
N PHE A 490 17.41 -14.43 -14.76
CA PHE A 490 18.00 -15.49 -13.95
C PHE A 490 18.23 -14.96 -12.53
N HIS A 491 17.45 -15.46 -11.58
CA HIS A 491 17.68 -15.24 -10.16
C HIS A 491 18.44 -16.42 -9.58
N VAL A 492 19.50 -16.10 -8.86
CA VAL A 492 20.37 -17.08 -8.26
C VAL A 492 20.70 -16.68 -6.84
N ASP A 493 20.42 -17.55 -5.89
CA ASP A 493 20.98 -17.48 -4.54
C ASP A 493 21.96 -18.65 -4.37
N ALA A 494 23.15 -18.40 -3.82
CA ALA A 494 24.15 -19.43 -3.55
C ALA A 494 24.12 -19.92 -2.08
N GLY A 495 23.46 -19.16 -1.20
CA GLY A 495 23.38 -19.42 0.24
C GLY A 495 24.74 -19.81 0.84
N LYS A 496 24.76 -20.91 1.59
CA LYS A 496 26.00 -21.49 2.17
C LYS A 496 26.59 -22.65 1.37
N SER A 497 26.01 -23.03 0.23
CA SER A 497 26.30 -24.31 -0.43
C SER A 497 27.40 -24.19 -1.48
N ALA A 498 28.58 -24.80 -1.24
CA ALA A 498 29.69 -24.85 -2.21
C ALA A 498 29.30 -25.48 -3.55
N VAL A 499 28.36 -26.43 -3.53
CA VAL A 499 27.82 -27.09 -4.73
C VAL A 499 27.00 -26.11 -5.56
N ALA A 500 26.18 -25.26 -4.91
CA ALA A 500 25.40 -24.25 -5.60
C ALA A 500 26.30 -23.34 -6.45
N TYR A 501 27.45 -22.89 -5.91
CA TYR A 501 28.39 -22.06 -6.68
C TYR A 501 28.73 -22.70 -8.03
N ARG A 502 29.21 -23.96 -8.03
CA ARG A 502 29.64 -24.66 -9.26
C ARG A 502 28.53 -24.75 -10.31
N ILE A 503 27.32 -25.08 -9.87
CA ILE A 503 26.13 -25.16 -10.72
C ILE A 503 25.89 -23.82 -11.39
N ILE A 504 25.93 -22.76 -10.59
CA ILE A 504 25.68 -21.42 -11.04
C ILE A 504 26.73 -21.00 -12.07
N GLU A 505 28.03 -21.25 -11.81
CA GLU A 505 29.08 -20.86 -12.77
C GLU A 505 28.91 -21.58 -14.10
N GLU A 506 28.49 -22.84 -14.07
CA GLU A 506 28.19 -23.59 -15.27
C GLU A 506 26.98 -22.99 -16.00
N LEU A 507 25.85 -22.80 -15.32
CA LEU A 507 24.63 -22.28 -15.93
C LEU A 507 24.80 -20.88 -16.52
N LEU A 508 25.58 -20.01 -15.87
CA LEU A 508 25.90 -18.68 -16.41
C LEU A 508 26.59 -18.78 -17.78
N CYS A 509 27.40 -19.82 -18.04
CA CYS A 509 28.05 -20.02 -19.34
C CYS A 509 27.05 -20.35 -20.47
N HIS A 510 25.85 -20.83 -20.13
CA HIS A 510 24.82 -21.23 -21.08
C HIS A 510 23.76 -20.13 -21.34
N CYS A 511 23.90 -18.94 -20.75
CA CYS A 511 22.91 -17.86 -20.82
C CYS A 511 23.47 -16.55 -21.44
N PRO A 512 24.02 -16.57 -22.66
CA PRO A 512 24.65 -15.37 -23.25
C PRO A 512 23.65 -14.23 -23.58
N ASP A 513 22.37 -14.56 -23.76
CA ASP A 513 21.31 -13.61 -24.14
C ASP A 513 20.53 -13.02 -22.96
N LEU A 514 21.01 -13.22 -21.73
CA LEU A 514 20.33 -12.83 -20.51
C LEU A 514 20.14 -11.30 -20.42
N MET A 515 18.95 -10.85 -20.00
CA MET A 515 18.61 -9.43 -19.83
C MET A 515 18.70 -8.99 -18.37
N GLU A 516 18.37 -9.86 -17.43
CA GLU A 516 18.36 -9.58 -16.00
C GLU A 516 19.00 -10.72 -15.21
N LEU A 517 20.00 -10.38 -14.41
CA LEU A 517 20.74 -11.31 -13.57
C LEU A 517 20.66 -10.87 -12.12
N GLU A 518 20.20 -11.74 -11.24
CA GLU A 518 20.18 -11.50 -9.81
C GLU A 518 21.02 -12.52 -9.07
N LEU A 519 21.94 -12.05 -8.24
CA LEU A 519 22.94 -12.84 -7.52
C LEU A 519 22.83 -12.59 -6.02
N TYR A 520 22.52 -13.61 -5.24
CA TYR A 520 22.28 -13.53 -3.80
C TYR A 520 23.26 -14.44 -3.03
N SER A 521 23.75 -13.94 -1.90
CA SER A 521 24.44 -14.70 -0.83
C SER A 521 25.71 -15.47 -1.25
N PHE A 522 26.46 -14.99 -2.23
CA PHE A 522 27.74 -15.59 -2.66
C PHE A 522 28.88 -15.34 -1.67
N LYS A 523 28.86 -15.91 -0.46
CA LYS A 523 29.88 -15.76 0.61
C LYS A 523 31.36 -15.79 0.19
N ASN A 524 31.73 -16.50 -0.88
CA ASN A 524 33.12 -16.57 -1.36
C ASN A 524 33.41 -15.64 -2.55
N GLY A 525 32.46 -14.76 -2.89
CA GLY A 525 32.48 -13.96 -4.10
C GLY A 525 32.15 -14.78 -5.36
N LEU A 526 32.30 -14.13 -6.51
CA LEU A 526 32.20 -14.77 -7.83
C LEU A 526 33.58 -15.28 -8.26
N SER A 527 33.64 -16.46 -8.87
CA SER A 527 34.87 -16.96 -9.50
C SER A 527 35.15 -16.27 -10.83
N ASP A 528 36.39 -16.39 -11.33
CA ASP A 528 36.77 -15.90 -12.66
C ASP A 528 35.93 -16.54 -13.77
N LYS A 529 35.48 -17.78 -13.60
CA LYS A 529 34.61 -18.46 -14.58
C LYS A 529 33.26 -17.78 -14.66
N SER A 530 32.62 -17.50 -13.53
CA SER A 530 31.34 -16.77 -13.47
C SER A 530 31.48 -15.36 -14.04
N ILE A 531 32.57 -14.66 -13.72
CA ILE A 531 32.85 -13.32 -14.25
C ILE A 531 33.00 -13.34 -15.77
N ASN A 532 33.84 -14.23 -16.30
CA ASN A 532 34.03 -14.38 -17.74
C ASN A 532 32.72 -14.77 -18.47
N ALA A 533 31.81 -15.48 -17.80
CA ALA A 533 30.49 -15.78 -18.35
C ALA A 533 29.60 -14.53 -18.40
N ILE A 534 29.57 -13.74 -17.32
CA ILE A 534 28.81 -12.48 -17.27
C ILE A 534 29.35 -11.47 -18.31
N GLU A 535 30.68 -11.38 -18.51
CA GLU A 535 31.30 -10.52 -19.53
C GLU A 535 30.78 -10.77 -20.96
N ARG A 536 30.24 -11.95 -21.23
CA ARG A 536 29.68 -12.33 -22.55
C ARG A 536 28.21 -11.99 -22.70
N MET A 537 27.54 -11.52 -21.64
CA MET A 537 26.11 -11.21 -21.62
C MET A 537 25.83 -9.81 -22.19
N HIS A 538 26.09 -9.61 -23.49
CA HIS A 538 26.02 -8.27 -24.12
C HIS A 538 24.62 -7.62 -24.10
N ARG A 539 23.58 -8.41 -23.82
CA ARG A 539 22.18 -7.97 -23.68
C ARG A 539 21.76 -7.70 -22.24
N LEU A 540 22.66 -7.85 -21.26
CA LEU A 540 22.32 -7.67 -19.85
C LEU A 540 22.00 -6.20 -19.58
N GLU A 541 20.75 -5.94 -19.22
CA GLU A 541 20.20 -4.62 -18.91
C GLU A 541 20.18 -4.35 -17.41
N ALA A 542 19.99 -5.40 -16.60
CA ALA A 542 19.86 -5.30 -15.15
C ALA A 542 20.74 -6.33 -14.44
N ILE A 543 21.47 -5.86 -13.43
CA ILE A 543 22.20 -6.72 -12.50
C ILE A 543 21.84 -6.37 -11.05
N VAL A 544 21.46 -7.39 -10.29
CA VAL A 544 21.22 -7.32 -8.85
C VAL A 544 22.27 -8.17 -8.15
N ILE A 545 22.98 -7.60 -7.20
CA ILE A 545 24.01 -8.27 -6.40
C ILE A 545 23.67 -8.04 -4.94
N ASN A 546 23.34 -9.09 -4.21
CA ASN A 546 22.91 -9.02 -2.83
C ASN A 546 23.74 -9.93 -1.93
N ASN A 547 24.30 -9.39 -0.84
CA ASN A 547 25.10 -10.13 0.14
C ASN A 547 26.27 -10.92 -0.47
N VAL A 548 26.83 -10.41 -1.57
CA VAL A 548 28.05 -10.94 -2.19
C VAL A 548 29.23 -10.12 -1.66
N PRO A 549 30.29 -10.72 -1.11
CA PRO A 549 31.58 -10.06 -0.97
C PRO A 549 32.10 -9.87 -2.39
N ILE A 550 31.85 -8.70 -2.94
CA ILE A 550 32.12 -8.43 -4.36
C ILE A 550 33.64 -8.55 -4.61
N LEU A 551 34.49 -8.30 -3.60
CA LEU A 551 35.91 -7.94 -3.84
C LEU A 551 36.96 -8.35 -2.78
N ASN A 552 36.69 -9.32 -1.90
CA ASN A 552 37.66 -9.73 -0.85
C ASN A 552 38.94 -10.44 -1.36
N THR A 553 39.25 -10.42 -2.66
CA THR A 553 40.53 -10.92 -3.19
C THR A 553 41.44 -9.74 -3.58
N PRO A 554 42.57 -9.54 -2.88
CA PRO A 554 43.42 -8.33 -2.97
C PRO A 554 44.21 -8.17 -4.29
N SER A 555 43.81 -8.81 -5.39
CA SER A 555 44.64 -8.87 -6.61
C SER A 555 43.98 -8.41 -7.90
N THR A 556 42.66 -8.26 -7.99
CA THR A 556 41.99 -7.61 -9.15
C THR A 556 40.58 -7.18 -8.76
N SER A 557 40.21 -5.93 -9.05
CA SER A 557 38.83 -5.49 -9.00
C SER A 557 38.04 -6.25 -10.08
N ARG A 558 37.17 -7.17 -9.66
CA ARG A 558 36.46 -8.10 -10.55
C ARG A 558 35.16 -7.51 -11.11
N LEU A 559 34.48 -6.69 -10.32
CA LEU A 559 33.27 -5.98 -10.73
C LEU A 559 33.50 -4.98 -11.88
N PRO A 560 34.53 -4.14 -11.92
CA PRO A 560 34.77 -3.27 -13.08
C PRO A 560 34.96 -4.04 -14.38
N ARG A 561 35.60 -5.19 -14.29
CA ARG A 561 35.77 -6.06 -15.45
C ARG A 561 34.44 -6.60 -15.95
N ILE A 562 33.45 -6.78 -15.08
CA ILE A 562 32.07 -7.06 -15.52
C ILE A 562 31.46 -5.80 -16.15
N LEU A 563 31.50 -4.66 -15.44
CA LEU A 563 30.76 -3.46 -15.82
C LEU A 563 31.26 -2.81 -17.12
N GLN A 564 32.55 -2.94 -17.46
CA GLN A 564 33.13 -2.39 -18.69
C GLN A 564 32.63 -3.10 -19.97
N TYR A 565 32.24 -4.38 -19.87
CA TYR A 565 31.93 -5.21 -21.04
C TYR A 565 30.42 -5.41 -21.27
N LEU A 566 29.58 -4.70 -20.51
CA LEU A 566 28.12 -4.78 -20.57
C LEU A 566 27.54 -3.50 -21.18
N PRO A 567 27.54 -3.35 -22.52
CA PRO A 567 27.15 -2.10 -23.20
C PRO A 567 25.67 -1.75 -23.06
N SER A 568 24.84 -2.69 -22.59
CA SER A 568 23.39 -2.53 -22.46
C SER A 568 22.95 -2.30 -21.00
N LEU A 569 23.88 -2.27 -20.05
CA LEU A 569 23.56 -2.23 -18.62
C LEU A 569 22.95 -0.87 -18.23
N THR A 570 21.69 -0.87 -17.84
CA THR A 570 20.92 0.33 -17.46
C THR A 570 20.57 0.34 -15.97
N ARG A 571 20.52 -0.82 -15.32
CA ARG A 571 20.07 -0.95 -13.93
C ARG A 571 21.07 -1.75 -13.10
N VAL A 572 21.56 -1.14 -12.03
CA VAL A 572 22.51 -1.77 -11.10
C VAL A 572 21.97 -1.68 -9.67
N TYR A 573 21.81 -2.83 -9.03
CA TYR A 573 21.40 -2.94 -7.64
C TYR A 573 22.49 -3.68 -6.86
N ILE A 574 23.07 -3.04 -5.86
CA ILE A 574 24.08 -3.62 -4.98
C ILE A 574 23.58 -3.49 -3.55
N ASN A 575 23.28 -4.61 -2.89
CA ASN A 575 22.69 -4.63 -1.56
C ASN A 575 23.50 -5.49 -0.60
N GLY A 576 23.85 -4.96 0.57
CA GLY A 576 24.46 -5.72 1.65
C GLY A 576 25.79 -6.37 1.25
N CYS A 577 26.46 -5.85 0.23
CA CYS A 577 27.71 -6.38 -0.29
C CYS A 577 28.88 -5.79 0.50
N SER A 578 29.93 -6.60 0.74
CA SER A 578 31.16 -6.11 1.36
C SER A 578 32.24 -5.87 0.30
N GLY A 579 33.20 -4.99 0.63
CA GLY A 579 34.27 -4.62 -0.29
C GLY A 579 33.86 -3.57 -1.30
N LEU A 580 32.85 -2.75 -0.99
CA LEU A 580 32.64 -1.49 -1.72
C LEU A 580 33.81 -0.56 -1.38
N THR A 581 34.72 -0.35 -2.33
CA THR A 581 35.85 0.57 -2.21
C THR A 581 35.67 1.77 -3.13
N ASP A 582 36.49 2.81 -2.97
CA ASP A 582 36.43 4.02 -3.80
C ASP A 582 36.61 3.73 -5.30
N ASP A 583 37.53 2.81 -5.64
CA ASP A 583 37.78 2.40 -7.03
C ASP A 583 36.53 1.80 -7.68
N VAL A 584 35.77 1.02 -6.92
CA VAL A 584 34.58 0.33 -7.39
C VAL A 584 33.45 1.30 -7.67
N LEU A 585 33.27 2.25 -6.75
CA LEU A 585 32.30 3.32 -6.94
C LEU A 585 32.66 4.16 -8.17
N LYS A 586 33.94 4.50 -8.33
CA LYS A 586 34.43 5.21 -9.51
C LYS A 586 34.15 4.46 -10.81
N GLU A 587 34.29 3.14 -10.81
CA GLU A 587 34.02 2.31 -11.99
C GLU A 587 32.52 2.19 -12.29
N ILE A 588 31.67 2.07 -11.27
CA ILE A 588 30.20 2.12 -11.44
C ILE A 588 29.78 3.44 -12.07
N ALA A 589 30.38 4.56 -11.65
CA ALA A 589 30.09 5.88 -12.20
C ALA A 589 30.57 6.07 -13.65
N GLN A 590 31.34 5.15 -14.23
CA GLN A 590 31.74 5.21 -15.64
C GLN A 590 30.69 4.62 -16.61
N ILE A 591 29.65 3.94 -16.10
CA ILE A 591 28.62 3.29 -16.92
C ILE A 591 27.70 4.36 -17.54
N GLN A 592 28.00 4.75 -18.78
CA GLN A 592 27.27 5.82 -19.50
C GLN A 592 25.81 5.49 -19.80
N THR A 593 25.45 4.20 -19.76
CA THR A 593 24.09 3.71 -20.00
C THR A 593 23.24 3.63 -18.75
N LEU A 594 23.79 3.92 -17.57
CA LEU A 594 23.12 3.74 -16.30
C LEU A 594 21.91 4.69 -16.15
N GLU A 595 20.75 4.12 -15.88
CA GLU A 595 19.48 4.80 -15.64
C GLU A 595 19.06 4.71 -14.17
N ILE A 596 19.26 3.53 -13.56
CA ILE A 596 18.89 3.26 -12.16
C ILE A 596 20.09 2.70 -11.43
N LEU A 597 20.43 3.33 -10.31
CA LEU A 597 21.43 2.87 -9.38
C LEU A 597 20.86 2.75 -7.98
N TYR A 598 21.02 1.57 -7.39
CA TYR A 598 20.68 1.30 -6.00
C TYR A 598 21.90 0.71 -5.30
N ILE A 599 22.39 1.39 -4.25
CA ILE A 599 23.47 0.89 -3.40
C ILE A 599 22.98 0.90 -1.96
N TYR A 600 23.06 -0.25 -1.30
CA TYR A 600 22.83 -0.41 0.12
C TYR A 600 24.07 -1.04 0.73
N GLY A 601 24.84 -0.24 1.48
CA GLY A 601 26.07 -0.66 2.13
C GLY A 601 25.85 -1.51 3.37
N ARG A 602 26.91 -2.16 3.86
CA ARG A 602 26.97 -2.72 5.21
C ARG A 602 27.79 -1.75 6.06
N SER A 603 27.14 -1.05 6.98
CA SER A 603 27.71 0.06 7.77
C SER A 603 29.03 -0.18 8.52
N TYR A 604 29.58 -1.39 8.55
CA TYR A 604 30.78 -1.75 9.31
C TYR A 604 31.93 -2.37 8.48
N THR A 605 31.75 -2.63 7.18
CA THR A 605 32.72 -3.42 6.38
C THR A 605 33.16 -2.78 5.06
N ASP A 606 32.74 -1.54 4.80
CA ASP A 606 33.03 -0.87 3.53
C ASP A 606 34.29 -0.01 3.70
N GLU A 607 35.26 -0.15 2.78
CA GLU A 607 36.54 0.58 2.79
C GLU A 607 36.43 1.91 2.01
N THR A 608 35.22 2.44 1.86
CA THR A 608 34.98 3.71 1.17
C THR A 608 35.45 4.89 2.02
N SER A 609 36.17 5.84 1.41
CA SER A 609 36.53 7.10 2.04
C SER A 609 35.49 8.19 1.76
N GLU A 610 35.47 9.23 2.59
CA GLU A 610 34.65 10.43 2.34
C GLU A 610 35.01 11.06 0.98
N SER A 611 36.31 11.12 0.64
CA SER A 611 36.79 11.64 -0.64
C SER A 611 36.31 10.82 -1.84
N GLY A 612 36.29 9.49 -1.72
CA GLY A 612 35.81 8.61 -2.78
C GLY A 612 34.31 8.74 -3.02
N LEU A 613 33.51 8.84 -1.97
CA LEU A 613 32.06 9.09 -2.08
C LEU A 613 31.75 10.47 -2.66
N TYR A 614 32.57 11.47 -2.32
CA TYR A 614 32.46 12.80 -2.91
C TYR A 614 32.75 12.75 -4.43
N GLU A 615 33.86 12.12 -4.85
CA GLU A 615 34.20 11.96 -6.27
C GLU A 615 33.12 11.14 -7.01
N PHE A 616 32.65 10.06 -6.40
CA PHE A 616 31.61 9.19 -6.94
C PHE A 616 30.32 9.96 -7.24
N THR A 617 29.80 10.72 -6.26
CA THR A 617 28.56 11.50 -6.43
C THR A 617 28.71 12.62 -7.47
N GLN A 618 29.91 13.20 -7.63
CA GLN A 618 30.19 14.13 -8.73
C GLN A 618 30.10 13.44 -10.09
N GLN A 619 30.67 12.25 -10.22
CA GLN A 619 30.64 11.50 -11.48
C GLN A 619 29.24 10.99 -11.81
N LEU A 620 28.43 10.61 -10.82
CA LEU A 620 27.02 10.26 -11.06
C LEU A 620 26.22 11.46 -11.58
N ALA A 621 26.50 12.67 -11.10
CA ALA A 621 25.76 13.87 -11.48
C ALA A 621 25.89 14.21 -12.98
N ILE A 622 26.99 13.80 -13.63
CA ILE A 622 27.24 14.05 -15.06
C ILE A 622 26.63 12.98 -15.99
N LEU A 623 26.07 11.89 -15.43
CA LEU A 623 25.49 10.81 -16.24
C LEU A 623 24.14 11.25 -16.85
N ALA A 624 24.15 11.48 -18.15
CA ALA A 624 23.00 12.02 -18.90
C ALA A 624 21.74 11.14 -18.87
N LYS A 625 21.89 9.84 -18.58
CA LYS A 625 20.77 8.88 -18.54
C LYS A 625 20.30 8.51 -17.13
N LEU A 626 21.05 8.89 -16.10
CA LEU A 626 20.76 8.48 -14.73
C LEU A 626 19.51 9.20 -14.22
N THR A 627 18.42 8.48 -14.00
CA THR A 627 17.14 9.04 -13.53
C THR A 627 16.89 8.76 -12.06
N ASN A 628 17.38 7.64 -11.52
CA ASN A 628 17.07 7.22 -10.16
C ASN A 628 18.34 6.78 -9.42
N VAL A 629 18.60 7.39 -8.27
CA VAL A 629 19.72 7.02 -7.39
C VAL A 629 19.22 6.77 -5.99
N THR A 630 19.52 5.59 -5.47
CA THR A 630 19.36 5.28 -4.04
C THR A 630 20.69 4.92 -3.45
N ILE A 631 21.12 5.64 -2.42
CA ILE A 631 22.35 5.33 -1.69
C ILE A 631 22.02 5.25 -0.21
N ASN A 632 22.11 4.05 0.35
CA ASN A 632 21.68 3.78 1.71
C ASN A 632 22.79 3.08 2.50
N ASN A 633 22.87 3.37 3.80
CA ASN A 633 23.69 2.66 4.77
C ASN A 633 25.19 2.59 4.38
N ILE A 634 25.70 3.60 3.69
CA ILE A 634 27.12 3.77 3.37
C ILE A 634 27.75 4.70 4.41
N LEU A 635 28.80 4.22 5.06
CA LEU A 635 29.57 5.01 6.03
C LEU A 635 30.24 6.18 5.30
N TYR A 636 30.31 7.36 5.94
CA TYR A 636 30.92 8.58 5.39
C TYR A 636 30.16 9.26 4.24
N LEU A 637 28.93 8.85 3.90
CA LEU A 637 28.13 9.63 2.95
C LEU A 637 27.66 10.94 3.61
N THR A 638 28.26 12.05 3.18
CA THR A 638 28.03 13.39 3.77
C THR A 638 26.99 14.21 3.00
N ASP A 639 26.43 15.24 3.66
CA ASP A 639 25.54 16.22 3.03
C ASP A 639 26.16 16.86 1.77
N THR A 640 27.47 17.14 1.81
CA THR A 640 28.21 17.70 0.68
C THR A 640 28.24 16.74 -0.51
N SER A 641 28.44 15.44 -0.27
CA SER A 641 28.44 14.41 -1.31
C SER A 641 27.06 14.27 -1.94
N VAL A 642 26.01 14.18 -1.12
CA VAL A 642 24.63 14.09 -1.62
C VAL A 642 24.27 15.34 -2.43
N ARG A 643 24.69 16.55 -2.02
CA ARG A 643 24.44 17.79 -2.74
C ARG A 643 24.98 17.80 -4.17
N ASN A 644 26.07 17.07 -4.46
CA ASN A 644 26.59 16.95 -5.83
C ASN A 644 25.53 16.37 -6.79
N LEU A 645 24.68 15.45 -6.33
CA LEU A 645 23.62 14.86 -7.15
C LEU A 645 22.58 15.89 -7.58
N ALA A 646 22.39 16.97 -6.82
CA ALA A 646 21.48 18.04 -7.22
C ALA A 646 21.97 18.81 -8.47
N ALA A 647 23.23 18.65 -8.89
CA ALA A 647 23.76 19.23 -10.12
C ALA A 647 23.31 18.48 -11.38
N SER A 648 22.79 17.25 -11.25
CA SER A 648 22.29 16.49 -12.39
C SER A 648 21.00 17.10 -12.97
N ASP A 649 20.93 17.11 -14.30
CA ASP A 649 19.74 17.51 -15.07
C ASP A 649 18.84 16.32 -15.45
N SER A 650 19.37 15.09 -15.36
CA SER A 650 18.67 13.85 -15.72
C SER A 650 17.96 13.19 -14.54
N LEU A 651 18.45 13.40 -13.30
CA LEU A 651 17.89 12.80 -12.10
C LEU A 651 16.45 13.25 -11.87
N LYS A 652 15.58 12.27 -11.60
CA LYS A 652 14.17 12.42 -11.24
C LYS A 652 13.90 12.01 -9.80
N GLU A 653 14.71 11.10 -9.25
CA GLU A 653 14.54 10.60 -7.89
C GLU A 653 15.89 10.33 -7.23
N VAL A 654 16.08 10.91 -6.04
CA VAL A 654 17.22 10.68 -5.16
C VAL A 654 16.68 10.26 -3.80
N THR A 655 17.16 9.12 -3.31
CA THR A 655 16.78 8.55 -2.01
C THR A 655 18.03 8.19 -1.23
N CYS A 656 18.22 8.84 -0.08
CA CYS A 656 19.37 8.61 0.81
C CYS A 656 18.88 8.37 2.25
N PRO A 657 18.30 7.21 2.54
CA PRO A 657 17.74 6.92 3.85
C PRO A 657 18.86 6.97 4.90
N HIS A 658 18.54 7.50 6.08
CA HIS A 658 19.44 7.56 7.24
C HIS A 658 20.59 8.58 7.17
N ILE A 659 20.58 9.49 6.19
CA ILE A 659 21.54 10.61 6.15
C ILE A 659 20.85 11.89 6.61
N TRP A 660 21.49 12.56 7.57
CA TRP A 660 21.12 13.91 7.95
C TRP A 660 21.57 14.88 6.86
N ILE A 661 20.69 15.17 5.91
CA ILE A 661 20.91 16.24 4.94
C ILE A 661 20.56 17.59 5.56
N SER A 662 21.31 18.63 5.22
CA SER A 662 21.02 19.98 5.68
C SER A 662 19.73 20.51 5.06
N GLN A 663 19.12 21.51 5.70
CA GLN A 663 17.93 22.18 5.14
C GLN A 663 18.21 22.80 3.76
N GLU A 664 19.45 23.26 3.52
CA GLU A 664 19.87 23.81 2.23
C GLU A 664 19.85 22.74 1.13
N THR A 665 20.45 21.58 1.39
CA THR A 665 20.46 20.45 0.46
C THR A 665 19.05 19.93 0.22
N ALA A 666 18.23 19.78 1.27
CA ALA A 666 16.83 19.38 1.13
C ALA A 666 16.04 20.39 0.28
N ALA A 667 16.22 21.70 0.51
CA ALA A 667 15.55 22.74 -0.27
C ALA A 667 15.97 22.73 -1.74
N LEU A 668 17.25 22.44 -2.05
CA LEU A 668 17.73 22.30 -3.42
C LEU A 668 17.01 21.16 -4.15
N PHE A 669 16.92 19.98 -3.55
CA PHE A 669 16.21 18.88 -4.18
C PHE A 669 14.69 19.09 -4.25
N HIS A 670 14.11 19.73 -3.24
CA HIS A 670 12.67 20.02 -3.22
C HIS A 670 12.29 21.04 -4.30
N ARG A 671 13.17 22.00 -4.62
CA ARG A 671 13.01 22.92 -5.76
C ARG A 671 13.04 22.18 -7.10
N LYS A 672 13.87 21.13 -7.21
CA LYS A 672 13.93 20.27 -8.40
C LYS A 672 12.80 19.22 -8.45
N GLY A 673 12.12 18.96 -7.33
CA GLY A 673 11.05 17.96 -7.25
C GLY A 673 11.54 16.50 -7.27
N ILE A 674 12.80 16.27 -6.88
CA ILE A 674 13.49 14.98 -7.10
C ILE A 674 13.81 14.20 -5.82
N TYR A 675 13.35 14.65 -4.65
CA TYR A 675 13.69 14.01 -3.38
C TYR A 675 12.51 13.29 -2.74
N ARG A 676 12.77 12.04 -2.32
CA ARG A 676 11.91 11.29 -1.39
C ARG A 676 12.71 10.96 -0.14
N ASN A 677 12.18 11.39 1.01
CA ASN A 677 12.68 11.05 2.33
C ASN A 677 12.57 9.56 2.61
#